data_AF-A0A7V5C745-F1
#
_entry.id   AF-A0A7V5C745-F1
#
_cell.length_a   1.000
_cell.length_b   1.000
_cell.length_c   1.000
_cell.angle_alpha   90.00
_cell.angle_beta   90.00
_cell.angle_gamma   90.00
#
_symmetry.space_group_name_H-M   'P 1'
#
loop_
_entity.id
_entity.type
_entity.pdbx_description
1 polymer ?
#
loop_
_entity_poly.entity_id
_entity_poly.type
_entity_poly.pdbx_seq_one_letter_code
_entity_poly.pdbx_strand_id
1 'polypeptide(L)'
;IEGFALGNGVYAKNSRNLRLISNITIGMTSVRIEASEALLAGNEIIGISENSDAGQGVIVTDSTADMERNFIQAETLSIHYKGNSDGAIIGNSIYMNNITASACGIKLETAADDTVRIESNVLYFQGSDLIGIKEVGTTATPETLIENQFFADETFIFYHDENPAADIKDCDQLNDGTLGDVSDWYANYCYMLEIYVPCEPTDDEPCIEIVDIPMPLRGDKDRDGIPDDWEHYYFGDTTSHNGPEDDEVHNEGNEGENAGAEDEAEDEEQDAGGDNGDEPDEPLIGDGLTVSEEYRNHTNPNKWDTDGDGIPDGWEVRNGLDPLEKDDGQDDGSDPDGDGYPNLSEYRCGTDPTDSASYCVFEPNEGVFRTGGDPDAGDETAVVAFNLLFDGGMYEGEVGIFSISGLEEFAGNLIRFIAEVVRRVTSGSTEGHITFSDREEGAQFAGALGESDQNHGSHGGVKYFEMAAGDQFGVILIPNCTFEEIAEDPSLMETRPGCRPFFSFRSPNSDFGVHVSRISDVNGLGTAFVYEDQDTVDGDRDYNDLIFQVGEVRGDSPVFMPLVDEKVGEIPLLNGRIDPDRDWRVVQNPEDPEDAGLLGEMIMGHTTVAPVEAETLWMSVSLGSLSPAVLSVYDPDERECGKDGGYIPGAVFAIDNDGNQKISLPALEPGTYRIVLRGRDEGGNCLVTVKGHQGEADILMTEERDAEIGAYQLLKAEIVVSDDLTITSIGELESSAKPDGTILTKDITGDGRINSDDTKKVALAWQKDACEGDSDYDPFYDLDQSGCIKYADISKLLKAWYDPPPEPEASSAPEEGTAESSASSASGSDEAAGSEASE
;
A
#
# COMPACT_ATOMS: atom_id res chain seq x y z
N ILE A 1 42.91 -30.20 1.80
CA ILE A 1 43.51 -29.68 0.55
C ILE A 1 42.39 -28.90 -0.11
N GLU A 2 42.66 -27.66 -0.49
CA GLU A 2 41.75 -26.75 -1.19
C GLU A 2 42.57 -26.13 -2.33
N GLY A 3 42.00 -26.10 -3.54
CA GLY A 3 42.69 -25.60 -4.73
C GLY A 3 42.44 -26.43 -5.99
N PHE A 4 43.38 -26.33 -6.94
CA PHE A 4 43.25 -26.83 -8.30
C PHE A 4 44.40 -27.78 -8.65
N ALA A 5 44.08 -29.00 -9.11
CA ALA A 5 45.07 -30.01 -9.50
C ALA A 5 44.88 -30.45 -10.95
N LEU A 6 45.92 -30.32 -11.77
CA LEU A 6 45.92 -30.71 -13.19
C LEU A 6 46.94 -31.80 -13.52
N GLY A 7 46.61 -32.64 -14.50
CA GLY A 7 47.50 -33.59 -15.15
C GLY A 7 47.34 -35.00 -14.58
N ASN A 8 48.09 -35.34 -13.54
CA ASN A 8 48.03 -36.67 -12.91
C ASN A 8 47.03 -36.76 -11.75
N GLY A 9 46.17 -35.75 -11.58
CA GLY A 9 45.22 -35.69 -10.47
C GLY A 9 45.89 -35.64 -9.09
N VAL A 10 45.20 -36.16 -8.07
CA VAL A 10 45.67 -36.30 -6.69
C VAL A 10 45.99 -37.75 -6.39
N TYR A 11 47.21 -38.05 -5.95
CA TYR A 11 47.59 -39.39 -5.46
C TYR A 11 47.99 -39.35 -3.99
N ALA A 12 47.15 -39.94 -3.14
CA ALA A 12 47.39 -40.10 -1.71
C ALA A 12 47.75 -41.55 -1.38
N LYS A 13 48.86 -41.73 -0.65
CA LYS A 13 49.36 -43.05 -0.26
C LYS A 13 49.84 -43.05 1.19
N ASN A 14 49.35 -43.98 2.01
CA ASN A 14 49.67 -44.08 3.44
C ASN A 14 49.33 -42.81 4.24
N SER A 15 48.23 -42.13 3.88
CA SER A 15 47.76 -40.91 4.54
C SER A 15 46.75 -41.25 5.64
N ARG A 16 46.85 -40.61 6.80
CA ARG A 16 45.82 -40.70 7.85
C ARG A 16 44.95 -39.45 7.81
N ASN A 17 43.65 -39.61 7.61
CA ASN A 17 42.65 -38.53 7.61
C ASN A 17 42.92 -37.44 6.56
N LEU A 18 43.07 -37.85 5.30
CA LEU A 18 43.12 -36.93 4.16
C LEU A 18 41.77 -36.22 4.02
N ARG A 19 41.78 -34.89 3.91
CA ARG A 19 40.57 -34.12 3.57
C ARG A 19 40.79 -33.39 2.27
N LEU A 20 40.00 -33.70 1.26
CA LEU A 20 39.94 -33.02 -0.03
C LEU A 20 38.57 -32.34 -0.09
N ILE A 21 38.52 -31.03 0.11
CA ILE A 21 37.27 -30.28 0.22
C ILE A 21 37.29 -29.12 -0.78
N SER A 22 36.22 -28.95 -1.56
CA SER A 22 36.05 -27.83 -2.50
C SER A 22 37.22 -27.65 -3.48
N ASN A 23 37.71 -28.75 -4.05
CA ASN A 23 38.77 -28.74 -5.06
C ASN A 23 38.20 -29.01 -6.44
N ILE A 24 38.94 -28.57 -7.46
CA ILE A 24 38.77 -29.07 -8.82
C ILE A 24 39.99 -29.91 -9.17
N THR A 25 39.78 -31.18 -9.54
CA THR A 25 40.84 -32.12 -9.93
C THR A 25 40.61 -32.64 -11.33
N ILE A 26 41.64 -32.60 -12.17
CA ILE A 26 41.57 -33.06 -13.56
C ILE A 26 42.75 -33.99 -13.88
N GLY A 27 42.48 -35.19 -14.36
CA GLY A 27 43.51 -36.11 -14.82
C GLY A 27 42.99 -37.44 -15.36
N MET A 28 43.91 -38.29 -15.83
CA MET A 28 43.56 -39.64 -16.32
C MET A 28 43.00 -40.52 -15.18
N THR A 29 43.62 -40.49 -14.01
CA THR A 29 42.96 -40.90 -12.77
C THR A 29 42.91 -39.65 -11.91
N SER A 30 41.74 -39.04 -11.77
CA SER A 30 41.61 -37.71 -11.16
C SER A 30 41.94 -37.74 -9.66
N VAL A 31 41.53 -38.77 -8.93
CA VAL A 31 41.91 -39.00 -7.53
C VAL A 31 42.24 -40.48 -7.29
N ARG A 32 43.35 -40.74 -6.61
CA ARG A 32 43.77 -42.09 -6.19
C ARG A 32 44.13 -42.10 -4.70
N ILE A 33 43.54 -43.04 -3.97
CA ILE A 33 43.68 -43.21 -2.52
C ILE A 33 44.16 -44.64 -2.24
N GLU A 34 45.32 -44.77 -1.61
CA GLU A 34 45.92 -46.08 -1.29
C GLU A 34 46.38 -46.15 0.18
N ALA A 35 46.02 -47.23 0.89
CA ALA A 35 46.34 -47.44 2.30
C ALA A 35 46.07 -46.21 3.19
N SER A 36 44.93 -45.54 2.99
CA SER A 36 44.62 -44.25 3.61
C SER A 36 43.21 -44.20 4.22
N GLU A 37 42.96 -43.17 5.04
CA GLU A 37 41.61 -42.76 5.49
C GLU A 37 41.34 -41.37 4.87
N ALA A 38 40.22 -41.18 4.16
CA ALA A 38 39.95 -39.97 3.40
C ALA A 38 38.50 -39.48 3.46
N LEU A 39 38.32 -38.16 3.40
CA LEU A 39 37.03 -37.48 3.15
C LEU A 39 37.18 -36.59 1.91
N LEU A 40 36.30 -36.81 0.93
CA LEU A 40 36.17 -36.02 -0.29
C LEU A 40 34.80 -35.33 -0.23
N ALA A 41 34.78 -34.00 -0.02
CA ALA A 41 33.53 -33.26 0.09
C ALA A 41 33.47 -32.05 -0.85
N GLY A 42 32.37 -31.89 -1.60
CA GLY A 42 32.15 -30.67 -2.40
C GLY A 42 33.14 -30.45 -3.54
N ASN A 43 33.79 -31.50 -4.04
CA ASN A 43 34.82 -31.37 -5.09
C ASN A 43 34.22 -31.53 -6.49
N GLU A 44 34.89 -30.94 -7.48
CA GLU A 44 34.68 -31.19 -8.91
C GLU A 44 35.81 -32.09 -9.43
N ILE A 45 35.49 -33.33 -9.78
CA ILE A 45 36.46 -34.39 -10.10
C ILE A 45 36.27 -34.82 -11.55
N ILE A 46 37.23 -34.49 -12.41
CA ILE A 46 37.15 -34.70 -13.85
C ILE A 46 38.18 -35.75 -14.29
N GLY A 47 37.71 -36.93 -14.68
CA GLY A 47 38.48 -38.07 -15.17
C GLY A 47 38.44 -38.18 -16.69
N ILE A 48 39.43 -37.62 -17.37
CA ILE A 48 39.47 -37.56 -18.86
C ILE A 48 40.77 -38.14 -19.42
N SER A 49 40.70 -38.76 -20.60
CA SER A 49 41.88 -39.29 -21.28
C SER A 49 41.86 -39.13 -22.79
N GLU A 50 43.02 -38.79 -23.38
CA GLU A 50 43.21 -38.79 -24.84
C GLU A 50 43.18 -40.21 -25.45
N ASN A 51 43.20 -41.27 -24.63
CA ASN A 51 43.07 -42.66 -25.07
C ASN A 51 41.84 -43.28 -24.40
N SER A 52 40.94 -43.88 -25.19
CA SER A 52 39.58 -44.35 -24.85
C SER A 52 39.42 -45.29 -23.63
N ASP A 53 40.50 -45.63 -22.94
CA ASP A 53 40.54 -46.69 -21.93
C ASP A 53 40.94 -46.18 -20.53
N ALA A 54 41.13 -44.87 -20.31
CA ALA A 54 41.83 -44.37 -19.13
C ALA A 54 41.28 -43.10 -18.46
N GLY A 55 40.07 -42.62 -18.77
CA GLY A 55 39.44 -41.47 -18.08
C GLY A 55 38.67 -41.90 -16.83
N GLN A 56 39.34 -41.92 -15.68
CA GLN A 56 38.80 -42.41 -14.40
C GLN A 56 38.69 -41.30 -13.36
N GLY A 57 37.59 -41.29 -12.60
CA GLY A 57 37.35 -40.34 -11.50
C GLY A 57 38.18 -40.67 -10.27
N VAL A 58 37.62 -41.44 -9.34
CA VAL A 58 38.20 -41.77 -8.03
C VAL A 58 38.49 -43.28 -7.90
N ILE A 59 39.70 -43.62 -7.47
CA ILE A 59 40.09 -45.00 -7.15
C ILE A 59 40.53 -45.11 -5.70
N VAL A 60 39.88 -45.99 -4.96
CA VAL A 60 40.13 -46.31 -3.55
C VAL A 60 40.70 -47.73 -3.48
N THR A 61 41.84 -47.92 -2.83
CA THR A 61 42.49 -49.23 -2.69
C THR A 61 43.02 -49.45 -1.28
N ASP A 62 42.58 -50.53 -0.64
CA ASP A 62 42.88 -50.88 0.76
C ASP A 62 42.75 -49.66 1.71
N SER A 63 41.66 -48.89 1.57
CA SER A 63 41.47 -47.57 2.20
C SER A 63 40.02 -47.34 2.61
N THR A 64 39.81 -46.52 3.65
CA THR A 64 38.49 -45.97 3.99
C THR A 64 38.32 -44.61 3.33
N ALA A 65 37.21 -44.40 2.60
CA ALA A 65 36.93 -43.12 1.96
C ALA A 65 35.45 -42.74 2.05
N ASP A 66 35.16 -41.53 2.55
CA ASP A 66 33.82 -40.96 2.50
C ASP A 66 33.76 -39.89 1.40
N MET A 67 32.74 -39.95 0.56
CA MET A 67 32.53 -39.06 -0.59
C MET A 67 31.17 -38.40 -0.48
N GLU A 68 31.16 -37.09 -0.23
CA GLU A 68 29.95 -36.32 0.03
C GLU A 68 29.82 -35.14 -0.95
N ARG A 69 28.67 -34.99 -1.61
CA ARG A 69 28.36 -33.78 -2.39
C ARG A 69 29.40 -33.41 -3.45
N ASN A 70 30.06 -34.40 -4.07
CA ASN A 70 31.01 -34.16 -5.15
C ASN A 70 30.32 -34.21 -6.51
N PHE A 71 30.82 -33.41 -7.46
CA PHE A 71 30.53 -33.56 -8.88
C PHE A 71 31.65 -34.37 -9.53
N ILE A 72 31.34 -35.52 -10.12
CA ILE A 72 32.33 -36.43 -10.69
C ILE A 72 31.99 -36.72 -12.14
N GLN A 73 32.80 -36.21 -13.06
CA GLN A 73 32.72 -36.53 -14.47
C GLN A 73 33.80 -37.55 -14.84
N ALA A 74 33.41 -38.65 -15.52
CA ALA A 74 34.37 -39.64 -16.01
C ALA A 74 33.98 -40.26 -17.35
N GLU A 75 34.96 -40.78 -18.08
CA GLU A 75 34.76 -41.44 -19.37
C GLU A 75 34.61 -42.96 -19.21
N THR A 76 35.45 -43.65 -18.42
CA THR A 76 35.43 -45.12 -18.36
C THR A 76 35.01 -45.68 -17.00
N LEU A 77 35.34 -44.96 -15.91
CA LEU A 77 35.00 -45.39 -14.55
C LEU A 77 34.94 -44.18 -13.61
N SER A 78 33.78 -43.90 -12.99
CA SER A 78 33.67 -42.76 -12.06
C SER A 78 34.26 -43.08 -10.69
N ILE A 79 33.78 -44.12 -10.00
CA ILE A 79 34.25 -44.49 -8.66
C ILE A 79 34.62 -45.97 -8.62
N HIS A 80 35.74 -46.32 -7.97
CA HIS A 80 36.18 -47.70 -7.81
C HIS A 80 36.70 -47.99 -6.41
N TYR A 81 36.00 -48.87 -5.69
CA TYR A 81 36.46 -49.44 -4.41
C TYR A 81 37.12 -50.80 -4.66
N LYS A 82 38.35 -50.97 -4.19
CA LYS A 82 39.16 -52.18 -4.44
C LYS A 82 39.86 -52.69 -3.19
N GLY A 83 39.96 -54.02 -3.07
CA GLY A 83 40.69 -54.66 -1.97
C GLY A 83 39.92 -54.53 -0.67
N ASN A 84 40.60 -54.28 0.45
CA ASN A 84 39.93 -54.08 1.74
C ASN A 84 39.55 -52.60 1.90
N SER A 85 38.56 -52.11 1.16
CA SER A 85 38.15 -50.70 1.16
C SER A 85 36.68 -50.54 1.54
N ASP A 86 36.38 -49.58 2.41
CA ASP A 86 35.07 -49.26 2.97
C ASP A 86 34.78 -47.74 2.96
N GLY A 87 33.53 -47.35 3.22
CA GLY A 87 33.14 -45.94 3.35
C GLY A 87 31.79 -45.62 2.71
N ALA A 88 31.52 -44.33 2.46
CA ALA A 88 30.22 -43.88 1.96
C ALA A 88 30.32 -43.05 0.67
N ILE A 89 29.31 -43.18 -0.19
CA ILE A 89 29.09 -42.38 -1.40
C ILE A 89 27.70 -41.75 -1.23
N ILE A 90 27.66 -40.50 -0.77
CA ILE A 90 26.42 -39.83 -0.36
C ILE A 90 26.25 -38.51 -1.12
N GLY A 91 25.09 -38.33 -1.76
CA GLY A 91 24.72 -37.04 -2.34
C GLY A 91 25.66 -36.55 -3.44
N ASN A 92 26.31 -37.43 -4.20
CA ASN A 92 27.21 -37.06 -5.28
C ASN A 92 26.47 -36.99 -6.63
N SER A 93 26.89 -36.08 -7.52
CA SER A 93 26.48 -36.05 -8.93
C SER A 93 27.55 -36.75 -9.77
N ILE A 94 27.22 -37.90 -10.33
CA ILE A 94 28.11 -38.70 -11.17
C ILE A 94 27.65 -38.56 -12.61
N TYR A 95 28.51 -38.00 -13.45
CA TYR A 95 28.28 -37.85 -14.88
C TYR A 95 29.21 -38.75 -15.68
N MET A 96 28.61 -39.67 -16.43
CA MET A 96 29.32 -40.58 -17.31
C MET A 96 28.97 -40.26 -18.76
N ASN A 97 30.00 -39.91 -19.53
CA ASN A 97 29.89 -39.66 -20.96
C ASN A 97 30.85 -40.59 -21.72
N ASN A 98 30.34 -41.71 -22.25
CA ASN A 98 31.15 -42.68 -22.98
C ASN A 98 30.50 -43.19 -24.26
N ILE A 99 30.98 -42.68 -25.39
CA ILE A 99 30.48 -43.00 -26.72
C ILE A 99 31.31 -44.08 -27.45
N THR A 100 32.34 -44.66 -26.82
CA THR A 100 33.33 -45.52 -27.52
C THR A 100 33.65 -46.86 -26.87
N ALA A 101 33.37 -47.06 -25.58
CA ALA A 101 33.69 -48.28 -24.86
C ALA A 101 32.69 -48.53 -23.71
N SER A 102 32.71 -49.75 -23.14
CA SER A 102 31.91 -50.04 -21.94
C SER A 102 32.39 -49.21 -20.75
N ALA A 103 31.46 -48.54 -20.08
CA ALA A 103 31.73 -47.66 -18.94
C ALA A 103 30.93 -48.08 -17.70
N CYS A 104 31.43 -47.69 -16.53
CA CYS A 104 30.77 -47.96 -15.28
C CYS A 104 30.76 -46.74 -14.36
N GLY A 105 29.62 -46.44 -13.72
CA GLY A 105 29.53 -45.41 -12.70
C GLY A 105 30.33 -45.80 -11.46
N ILE A 106 29.84 -46.78 -10.72
CA ILE A 106 30.45 -47.24 -9.46
C ILE A 106 30.85 -48.70 -9.60
N LYS A 107 32.12 -49.01 -9.34
CA LYS A 107 32.64 -50.38 -9.36
C LYS A 107 33.09 -50.82 -7.97
N LEU A 108 32.61 -51.98 -7.54
CA LEU A 108 32.91 -52.60 -6.26
C LEU A 108 33.70 -53.90 -6.49
N GLU A 109 34.95 -53.95 -6.02
CA GLU A 109 35.87 -55.09 -6.09
C GLU A 109 36.48 -55.32 -4.69
N THR A 110 35.62 -55.50 -3.69
CA THR A 110 35.97 -55.53 -2.25
C THR A 110 36.00 -56.93 -1.63
N ALA A 111 36.54 -57.05 -0.42
CA ALA A 111 36.61 -58.31 0.33
C ALA A 111 35.38 -58.53 1.24
N ALA A 112 35.28 -59.72 1.83
CA ALA A 112 34.03 -60.32 2.33
C ALA A 112 33.28 -59.67 3.50
N ASP A 113 33.69 -58.50 3.98
CA ASP A 113 33.09 -57.82 5.14
C ASP A 113 33.10 -56.28 4.99
N ASP A 114 33.35 -55.74 3.79
CA ASP A 114 33.51 -54.31 3.56
C ASP A 114 32.16 -53.63 3.24
N THR A 115 31.85 -52.55 3.96
CA THR A 115 30.55 -51.88 3.96
C THR A 115 30.61 -50.56 3.18
N VAL A 116 30.27 -50.59 1.88
CA VAL A 116 30.10 -49.37 1.08
C VAL A 116 28.64 -48.97 1.06
N ARG A 117 28.35 -47.76 1.56
CA ARG A 117 27.00 -47.16 1.56
C ARG A 117 26.83 -46.26 0.34
N ILE A 118 25.71 -46.39 -0.37
CA ILE A 118 25.41 -45.62 -1.60
C ILE A 118 24.03 -44.99 -1.45
N GLU A 119 24.01 -43.70 -1.11
CA GLU A 119 22.79 -43.02 -0.66
C GLU A 119 22.60 -41.68 -1.40
N SER A 120 21.38 -41.44 -1.87
CA SER A 120 20.93 -40.14 -2.41
C SER A 120 21.82 -39.56 -3.52
N ASN A 121 22.47 -40.38 -4.35
CA ASN A 121 23.32 -39.91 -5.45
C ASN A 121 22.52 -39.70 -6.75
N VAL A 122 22.96 -38.80 -7.61
CA VAL A 122 22.50 -38.72 -9.00
C VAL A 122 23.55 -39.34 -9.90
N LEU A 123 23.15 -40.31 -10.71
CA LEU A 123 23.99 -40.95 -11.69
C LEU A 123 23.41 -40.73 -13.09
N TYR A 124 24.07 -39.89 -13.88
CA TYR A 124 23.63 -39.45 -15.20
C TYR A 124 24.54 -40.04 -16.28
N PHE A 125 23.95 -40.78 -17.23
CA PHE A 125 24.66 -41.61 -18.18
C PHE A 125 24.27 -41.28 -19.62
N GLN A 126 25.29 -40.98 -20.44
CA GLN A 126 25.15 -40.76 -21.89
C GLN A 126 26.18 -41.59 -22.66
N GLY A 127 25.71 -42.35 -23.64
CA GLY A 127 26.58 -43.19 -24.47
C GLY A 127 26.09 -44.63 -24.64
N SER A 128 27.01 -45.57 -24.83
CA SER A 128 26.70 -46.99 -25.13
C SER A 128 27.41 -47.96 -24.19
N ASP A 129 26.81 -49.13 -23.92
CA ASP A 129 27.38 -50.18 -23.05
C ASP A 129 27.68 -49.71 -21.60
N LEU A 130 26.71 -49.00 -21.01
CA LEU A 130 26.82 -48.35 -19.70
C LEU A 130 26.24 -49.20 -18.56
N ILE A 131 26.98 -49.24 -17.44
CA ILE A 131 26.59 -49.92 -16.21
C ILE A 131 26.57 -48.90 -15.06
N GLY A 132 25.49 -48.86 -14.28
CA GLY A 132 25.38 -48.01 -13.11
C GLY A 132 26.33 -48.45 -12.02
N ILE A 133 26.01 -49.58 -11.40
CA ILE A 133 26.81 -50.20 -10.36
C ILE A 133 27.29 -51.57 -10.85
N LYS A 134 28.59 -51.82 -10.71
CA LYS A 134 29.21 -53.09 -11.11
C LYS A 134 29.86 -53.78 -9.93
N GLU A 135 29.31 -54.94 -9.58
CA GLU A 135 29.90 -55.85 -8.62
C GLU A 135 30.92 -56.78 -9.30
N VAL A 136 32.05 -57.01 -8.65
CA VAL A 136 33.07 -57.99 -9.08
C VAL A 136 33.52 -58.83 -7.88
N GLY A 137 33.05 -60.08 -7.84
CA GLY A 137 33.30 -61.04 -6.75
C GLY A 137 32.00 -61.41 -6.03
N THR A 138 32.06 -62.38 -5.11
CA THR A 138 30.86 -62.94 -4.46
C THR A 138 30.46 -62.24 -3.14
N THR A 139 31.04 -61.07 -2.83
CA THR A 139 30.91 -60.42 -1.52
C THR A 139 31.01 -58.89 -1.58
N ALA A 140 30.74 -58.27 -2.73
CA ALA A 140 30.98 -56.84 -2.97
C ALA A 140 29.66 -56.05 -3.14
N THR A 141 28.55 -56.62 -2.69
CA THR A 141 27.24 -55.98 -2.62
C THR A 141 27.28 -54.77 -1.66
N PRO A 142 26.70 -53.62 -2.01
CA PRO A 142 26.68 -52.44 -1.14
C PRO A 142 25.90 -52.70 0.17
N GLU A 143 26.30 -52.04 1.26
CA GLU A 143 25.59 -52.14 2.57
C GLU A 143 24.24 -51.42 2.55
N THR A 144 24.14 -50.32 1.80
CA THR A 144 22.91 -49.59 1.56
C THR A 144 22.88 -49.11 0.11
N LEU A 145 21.70 -49.19 -0.51
CA LEU A 145 21.45 -48.63 -1.84
C LEU A 145 20.05 -48.00 -1.86
N ILE A 146 19.96 -46.74 -1.43
CA ILE A 146 18.67 -46.05 -1.25
C ILE A 146 18.71 -44.65 -1.86
N GLU A 147 17.56 -44.18 -2.34
CA GLU A 147 17.33 -42.81 -2.85
C GLU A 147 18.24 -42.36 -4.01
N ASN A 148 18.91 -43.29 -4.68
CA ASN A 148 19.74 -42.92 -5.81
C ASN A 148 18.88 -42.70 -7.05
N GLN A 149 19.22 -41.68 -7.84
CA GLN A 149 18.55 -41.36 -9.08
C GLN A 149 19.43 -41.76 -10.27
N PHE A 150 18.90 -42.57 -11.17
CA PHE A 150 19.58 -43.03 -12.37
C PHE A 150 18.94 -42.41 -13.61
N PHE A 151 19.70 -41.62 -14.37
CA PHE A 151 19.28 -41.05 -15.65
C PHE A 151 20.04 -41.75 -16.78
N ALA A 152 19.36 -42.60 -17.55
CA ALA A 152 20.00 -43.39 -18.60
C ALA A 152 19.00 -43.86 -19.66
N ASP A 153 19.49 -44.37 -20.79
CA ASP A 153 18.64 -44.95 -21.83
C ASP A 153 18.23 -46.41 -21.53
N GLU A 154 17.36 -46.98 -22.38
CA GLU A 154 16.83 -48.35 -22.24
C GLU A 154 17.87 -49.48 -22.33
N THR A 155 19.11 -49.18 -22.74
CA THR A 155 20.18 -50.18 -22.85
C THR A 155 20.99 -50.31 -21.57
N PHE A 156 20.74 -49.42 -20.61
CA PHE A 156 21.46 -49.32 -19.35
C PHE A 156 21.27 -50.54 -18.44
N ILE A 157 22.34 -50.94 -17.77
CA ILE A 157 22.30 -51.94 -16.70
C ILE A 157 22.47 -51.21 -15.38
N PHE A 158 21.40 -51.12 -14.59
CA PHE A 158 21.44 -50.41 -13.30
C PHE A 158 22.40 -51.06 -12.32
N TYR A 159 22.35 -52.39 -12.23
CA TYR A 159 23.22 -53.19 -11.38
C TYR A 159 23.70 -54.45 -12.11
N HIS A 160 25.01 -54.65 -12.18
CA HIS A 160 25.63 -55.85 -12.74
C HIS A 160 26.24 -56.71 -11.64
N ASP A 161 25.82 -57.97 -11.59
CA ASP A 161 26.37 -59.01 -10.73
C ASP A 161 27.37 -59.90 -11.52
N GLU A 162 28.31 -60.57 -10.85
CA GLU A 162 29.30 -61.49 -11.43
C GLU A 162 28.64 -62.62 -12.25
N ASN A 163 27.37 -62.93 -11.96
CA ASN A 163 26.52 -63.74 -12.81
C ASN A 163 25.66 -62.87 -13.76
N PRO A 164 25.94 -62.81 -15.07
CA PRO A 164 25.19 -61.96 -16.01
C PRO A 164 23.70 -62.29 -16.15
N ALA A 165 23.26 -63.44 -15.61
CA ALA A 165 21.84 -63.79 -15.54
C ALA A 165 21.09 -63.12 -14.37
N ALA A 166 21.82 -62.40 -13.50
CA ALA A 166 21.31 -61.67 -12.35
C ALA A 166 21.43 -60.14 -12.52
N ASP A 167 21.78 -59.66 -13.72
CA ASP A 167 21.78 -58.22 -14.03
C ASP A 167 20.39 -57.60 -13.83
N ILE A 168 20.35 -56.45 -13.16
CA ILE A 168 19.15 -55.64 -12.97
C ILE A 168 19.10 -54.59 -14.08
N LYS A 169 18.07 -54.69 -14.91
CA LYS A 169 17.81 -53.79 -16.05
C LYS A 169 16.46 -53.08 -15.96
N ASP A 170 15.66 -53.45 -14.98
CA ASP A 170 14.38 -52.84 -14.67
C ASP A 170 14.52 -52.11 -13.34
N CYS A 171 14.08 -50.85 -13.29
CA CYS A 171 14.20 -50.03 -12.10
C CYS A 171 13.45 -50.63 -10.90
N ASP A 172 12.30 -51.25 -11.16
CA ASP A 172 11.48 -51.86 -10.10
C ASP A 172 12.24 -52.98 -9.38
N GLN A 173 13.14 -53.67 -10.10
CA GLN A 173 13.97 -54.73 -9.54
C GLN A 173 15.12 -54.20 -8.67
N LEU A 174 15.46 -52.90 -8.74
CA LEU A 174 16.36 -52.29 -7.75
C LEU A 174 15.67 -52.18 -6.39
N ASN A 175 14.33 -52.06 -6.36
CA ASN A 175 13.55 -51.76 -5.17
C ASN A 175 12.72 -52.95 -4.67
N ASP A 176 12.83 -54.13 -5.29
CA ASP A 176 12.01 -55.31 -4.97
C ASP A 176 12.55 -56.15 -3.79
N GLY A 177 13.58 -55.64 -3.10
CA GLY A 177 14.25 -56.29 -1.98
C GLY A 177 15.11 -57.50 -2.36
N THR A 178 15.37 -57.75 -3.66
CA THR A 178 16.27 -58.82 -4.10
C THR A 178 17.74 -58.49 -3.86
N LEU A 179 18.11 -57.22 -3.91
CA LEU A 179 19.29 -56.67 -3.24
C LEU A 179 18.88 -56.50 -1.78
N GLY A 180 19.42 -57.32 -0.87
CA GLY A 180 18.93 -57.50 0.51
C GLY A 180 19.01 -56.29 1.45
N ASP A 181 19.31 -55.11 0.89
CA ASP A 181 19.83 -53.91 1.54
C ASP A 181 19.08 -52.63 1.08
N VAL A 182 17.96 -52.79 0.36
CA VAL A 182 17.03 -51.71 -0.02
C VAL A 182 15.84 -51.73 0.93
N SER A 183 15.67 -50.68 1.73
CA SER A 183 14.52 -50.57 2.63
C SER A 183 13.27 -50.16 1.86
N ASP A 184 12.14 -50.82 2.15
CA ASP A 184 10.81 -50.60 1.52
C ASP A 184 10.31 -49.13 1.56
N TRP A 185 10.95 -48.26 2.35
CA TRP A 185 10.55 -46.87 2.60
C TRP A 185 11.36 -45.82 1.81
N TYR A 186 12.46 -46.20 1.16
CA TYR A 186 13.39 -45.26 0.50
C TYR A 186 13.87 -45.79 -0.86
N ALA A 187 12.99 -45.71 -1.86
CA ALA A 187 13.20 -46.28 -3.20
C ALA A 187 14.31 -45.54 -3.99
N ASN A 188 15.01 -46.28 -4.85
CA ASN A 188 15.83 -45.71 -5.92
C ASN A 188 14.93 -45.30 -7.10
N TYR A 189 15.26 -44.21 -7.77
CA TYR A 189 14.48 -43.65 -8.87
C TYR A 189 15.23 -43.80 -10.19
N CYS A 190 14.51 -44.11 -11.27
CA CYS A 190 15.11 -44.20 -12.60
C CYS A 190 14.31 -43.38 -13.62
N TYR A 191 15.03 -42.58 -14.38
CA TYR A 191 14.51 -41.69 -15.40
C TYR A 191 15.09 -42.12 -16.75
N MET A 192 14.20 -42.52 -17.65
CA MET A 192 14.59 -43.00 -18.96
C MET A 192 14.86 -41.82 -19.90
N LEU A 193 16.11 -41.70 -20.35
CA LEU A 193 16.51 -40.73 -21.36
C LEU A 193 16.27 -41.28 -22.76
N GLU A 194 16.07 -40.39 -23.73
CA GLU A 194 16.08 -40.78 -25.15
C GLU A 194 17.45 -41.36 -25.53
N ILE A 195 17.45 -42.35 -26.45
CA ILE A 195 18.69 -42.99 -26.93
C ILE A 195 19.62 -41.92 -27.47
N TYR A 196 20.80 -41.80 -26.87
CA TYR A 196 21.80 -40.82 -27.27
C TYR A 196 22.26 -41.10 -28.72
N VAL A 197 21.98 -40.16 -29.63
CA VAL A 197 22.47 -40.20 -31.02
C VAL A 197 23.70 -39.30 -31.12
N PRO A 198 24.91 -39.84 -31.34
CA PRO A 198 26.10 -39.02 -31.52
C PRO A 198 25.93 -38.11 -32.73
N CYS A 199 26.05 -36.80 -32.56
CA CYS A 199 26.14 -35.88 -33.69
C CYS A 199 27.60 -35.77 -34.16
N GLU A 200 27.81 -35.44 -35.44
CA GLU A 200 29.14 -35.09 -35.94
C GLU A 200 29.35 -33.59 -35.75
N PRO A 201 30.37 -33.15 -34.98
CA PRO A 201 30.61 -31.74 -34.77
C PRO A 201 31.03 -31.08 -36.09
N THR A 202 30.38 -29.97 -36.44
CA THR A 202 30.81 -29.11 -37.56
C THR A 202 31.40 -27.83 -37.00
N ASP A 203 32.17 -27.09 -37.83
CA ASP A 203 32.75 -25.81 -37.41
C ASP A 203 31.70 -24.77 -36.99
N ASP A 204 30.40 -24.98 -37.34
CA ASP A 204 29.28 -24.07 -37.06
C ASP A 204 28.32 -24.57 -35.96
N GLU A 205 28.33 -25.87 -35.59
CA GLU A 205 27.51 -26.44 -34.51
C GLU A 205 28.35 -27.39 -33.64
N PRO A 206 28.76 -26.97 -32.43
CA PRO A 206 29.39 -27.86 -31.48
C PRO A 206 28.35 -28.85 -30.94
N CYS A 207 28.71 -30.13 -30.95
CA CYS A 207 27.87 -31.25 -30.51
C CYS A 207 27.57 -31.34 -29.01
N ILE A 208 27.79 -30.26 -28.26
CA ILE A 208 27.57 -30.21 -26.82
C ILE A 208 26.48 -29.18 -26.57
N GLU A 209 25.28 -29.66 -26.23
CA GLU A 209 24.37 -28.90 -25.41
C GLU A 209 24.86 -28.98 -23.95
N ILE A 210 24.74 -27.87 -23.22
CA ILE A 210 24.97 -27.86 -21.78
C ILE A 210 23.81 -28.66 -21.18
N VAL A 211 24.10 -29.92 -20.83
CA VAL A 211 23.15 -30.77 -20.12
C VAL A 211 23.16 -30.31 -18.67
N ASP A 212 22.03 -29.78 -18.20
CA ASP A 212 21.83 -29.51 -16.78
C ASP A 212 21.66 -30.85 -16.06
N ILE A 213 22.66 -31.23 -15.27
CA ILE A 213 22.67 -32.51 -14.57
C ILE A 213 21.92 -32.28 -13.24
N PRO A 214 20.84 -33.04 -12.97
CA PRO A 214 20.09 -32.92 -11.73
C PRO A 214 21.01 -33.01 -10.52
N MET A 215 20.78 -32.15 -9.53
CA MET A 215 21.50 -32.22 -8.27
C MET A 215 20.84 -33.28 -7.37
N PRO A 216 21.62 -34.08 -6.63
CA PRO A 216 21.09 -35.11 -5.74
C PRO A 216 20.15 -34.53 -4.70
N LEU A 217 19.11 -35.29 -4.31
CA LEU A 217 18.22 -34.92 -3.20
C LEU A 217 19.09 -34.75 -1.95
N ARG A 218 19.06 -33.55 -1.40
CA ARG A 218 20.07 -33.04 -0.49
C ARG A 218 19.64 -33.33 0.96
N GLY A 219 20.60 -33.55 1.85
CA GLY A 219 20.33 -33.97 3.24
C GLY A 219 19.36 -33.03 3.96
N ASP A 220 18.46 -33.63 4.73
CA ASP A 220 17.42 -33.01 5.55
C ASP A 220 17.76 -33.36 7.02
N LYS A 221 18.37 -32.40 7.72
CA LYS A 221 19.04 -32.64 9.01
C LYS A 221 18.08 -32.74 10.18
N ASP A 222 16.94 -32.06 10.13
CA ASP A 222 15.89 -32.10 11.13
C ASP A 222 14.70 -32.98 10.73
N ARG A 223 14.71 -33.55 9.53
CA ARG A 223 13.81 -34.62 9.02
C ARG A 223 12.38 -34.16 8.81
N ASP A 224 12.23 -32.95 8.31
CA ASP A 224 10.95 -32.28 8.13
C ASP A 224 10.46 -32.33 6.67
N GLY A 225 11.24 -32.98 5.79
CA GLY A 225 10.96 -33.10 4.36
C GLY A 225 11.50 -31.95 3.51
N ILE A 226 12.24 -31.01 4.10
CA ILE A 226 12.86 -29.85 3.44
C ILE A 226 14.39 -30.03 3.42
N PRO A 227 15.09 -29.84 2.29
CA PRO A 227 16.55 -30.02 2.25
C PRO A 227 17.36 -28.88 2.91
N ASP A 228 18.41 -29.22 3.68
CA ASP A 228 19.30 -28.32 4.45
C ASP A 228 19.80 -27.10 3.68
N ASP A 229 20.10 -27.29 2.41
CA ASP A 229 20.67 -26.28 1.52
C ASP A 229 19.62 -25.33 0.97
N TRP A 230 18.37 -25.78 0.84
CA TRP A 230 17.25 -24.97 0.42
C TRP A 230 16.89 -24.07 1.60
N GLU A 231 16.82 -24.64 2.81
CA GLU A 231 16.72 -23.87 4.05
C GLU A 231 17.87 -22.87 4.21
N HIS A 232 19.12 -23.31 3.98
CA HIS A 232 20.28 -22.41 4.10
C HIS A 232 20.29 -21.31 3.03
N TYR A 233 19.78 -21.58 1.83
CA TYR A 233 19.71 -20.60 0.75
C TYR A 233 18.65 -19.52 1.02
N TYR A 234 17.48 -19.90 1.51
CA TYR A 234 16.36 -18.98 1.73
C TYR A 234 16.34 -18.35 3.14
N PHE A 235 16.74 -19.08 4.18
CA PHE A 235 16.64 -18.67 5.59
C PHE A 235 17.98 -18.56 6.32
N GLY A 236 19.05 -19.14 5.77
CA GLY A 236 20.41 -19.02 6.33
C GLY A 236 20.70 -19.94 7.52
N ASP A 237 19.75 -20.78 7.93
CA ASP A 237 19.93 -21.89 8.87
C ASP A 237 19.31 -23.20 8.33
N THR A 238 19.27 -24.27 9.13
CA THR A 238 18.93 -25.66 8.69
C THR A 238 18.07 -26.39 9.74
N THR A 239 17.36 -25.65 10.60
CA THR A 239 16.70 -26.24 11.79
C THR A 239 15.47 -25.45 12.30
N SER A 240 15.07 -24.37 11.65
CA SER A 240 14.12 -23.41 12.26
C SER A 240 12.79 -23.26 11.55
N HIS A 241 12.58 -23.98 10.45
CA HIS A 241 11.37 -23.93 9.63
C HIS A 241 11.02 -25.38 9.31
N ASN A 242 9.89 -25.86 9.82
CA ASN A 242 9.49 -27.25 9.72
C ASN A 242 8.62 -27.50 8.47
N GLY A 243 8.59 -28.73 8.01
CA GLY A 243 7.53 -29.31 7.21
C GLY A 243 6.66 -30.26 8.05
N PRO A 244 5.48 -30.65 7.53
CA PRO A 244 4.53 -31.45 8.31
C PRO A 244 5.14 -32.79 8.68
N GLU A 245 5.19 -33.08 9.99
CA GLU A 245 5.55 -34.39 10.53
C GLU A 245 4.57 -35.44 9.97
N ASP A 246 5.08 -36.43 9.22
CA ASP A 246 4.30 -37.63 8.90
C ASP A 246 4.15 -38.45 10.20
N ASP A 247 2.96 -38.34 10.77
CA ASP A 247 2.54 -38.94 12.02
C ASP A 247 2.28 -40.46 11.84
N GLU A 248 3.29 -41.24 11.44
CA GLU A 248 3.25 -42.71 11.46
C GLU A 248 4.30 -43.32 12.41
N VAL A 249 3.92 -43.33 13.69
CA VAL A 249 4.15 -44.40 14.68
C VAL A 249 5.52 -45.10 14.65
N HIS A 250 6.44 -44.68 15.52
CA HIS A 250 7.35 -45.63 16.19
C HIS A 250 7.48 -45.37 17.70
N ASN A 251 6.59 -46.05 18.42
CA ASN A 251 6.72 -46.42 19.82
C ASN A 251 7.99 -47.26 20.05
N GLU A 252 9.03 -46.66 20.66
CA GLU A 252 9.96 -47.41 21.49
C GLU A 252 10.15 -46.74 22.87
N GLY A 253 9.28 -47.15 23.80
CA GLY A 253 9.72 -47.62 25.12
C GLY A 253 10.14 -46.56 26.14
N ASN A 254 9.18 -46.17 26.99
CA ASN A 254 9.53 -45.96 28.40
C ASN A 254 8.46 -46.53 29.33
N GLU A 255 8.85 -47.59 30.04
CA GLU A 255 8.06 -48.17 31.12
C GLU A 255 7.95 -47.18 32.29
N GLY A 256 6.76 -47.04 32.87
CA GLY A 256 6.65 -46.82 34.32
C GLY A 256 5.65 -45.80 34.82
N GLU A 257 4.48 -46.32 35.21
CA GLU A 257 3.66 -45.93 36.37
C GLU A 257 2.75 -44.67 36.24
N ASN A 258 1.42 -44.88 36.04
CA ASN A 258 0.37 -44.95 37.10
C ASN A 258 -0.07 -43.53 37.53
N ALA A 259 -1.31 -43.04 37.52
CA ALA A 259 -2.70 -43.51 37.57
C ALA A 259 -3.56 -42.25 37.24
N GLY A 260 -4.65 -42.27 36.48
CA GLY A 260 -5.94 -42.89 36.78
C GLY A 260 -6.96 -41.84 37.29
N ALA A 261 -7.93 -41.45 36.46
CA ALA A 261 -9.30 -41.06 36.85
C ALA A 261 -10.18 -40.85 35.61
N GLU A 262 -11.40 -41.37 35.69
CA GLU A 262 -12.46 -41.49 34.68
C GLU A 262 -13.44 -40.30 34.72
N ASP A 263 -14.42 -40.36 33.80
CA ASP A 263 -15.73 -39.68 33.74
C ASP A 263 -15.81 -38.29 33.08
N GLU A 264 -16.84 -37.91 32.34
CA GLU A 264 -17.96 -38.54 31.60
C GLU A 264 -18.53 -37.38 30.71
N ALA A 265 -19.21 -37.74 29.62
CA ALA A 265 -19.74 -36.87 28.57
C ALA A 265 -20.82 -35.84 29.01
N GLU A 266 -21.02 -34.78 28.22
CA GLU A 266 -22.35 -34.25 27.82
C GLU A 266 -22.23 -33.24 26.64
N ASP A 267 -23.07 -33.44 25.62
CA ASP A 267 -23.24 -32.63 24.40
C ASP A 267 -23.97 -31.29 24.68
N GLU A 268 -23.53 -30.17 24.08
CA GLU A 268 -24.43 -29.10 23.59
C GLU A 268 -23.78 -28.38 22.38
N GLU A 269 -24.49 -28.35 21.24
CA GLU A 269 -24.20 -27.49 20.09
C GLU A 269 -24.54 -26.02 20.42
N GLN A 270 -23.56 -25.12 20.29
CA GLN A 270 -23.79 -23.74 19.87
C GLN A 270 -22.52 -23.05 19.36
N ASP A 271 -22.77 -22.24 18.34
CA ASP A 271 -21.94 -21.36 17.52
C ASP A 271 -20.96 -20.41 18.27
N ALA A 272 -19.93 -19.99 17.53
CA ALA A 272 -18.96 -18.92 17.74
C ALA A 272 -17.73 -19.15 18.67
N GLY A 273 -16.55 -19.20 18.04
CA GLY A 273 -15.29 -18.61 18.50
C GLY A 273 -14.57 -19.28 19.68
N GLY A 274 -13.43 -19.92 19.38
CA GLY A 274 -12.48 -20.34 20.41
C GLY A 274 -11.44 -21.32 19.91
N ASP A 275 -10.27 -20.79 19.57
CA ASP A 275 -8.94 -21.39 19.74
C ASP A 275 -8.93 -22.59 20.72
N ASN A 276 -8.49 -23.74 20.20
CA ASN A 276 -7.80 -24.76 20.99
C ASN A 276 -6.61 -25.25 20.16
N GLY A 277 -5.47 -24.61 20.37
CA GLY A 277 -4.17 -25.13 19.99
C GLY A 277 -3.92 -26.54 20.51
N ASP A 278 -3.34 -27.35 19.63
CA ASP A 278 -2.19 -28.21 19.89
C ASP A 278 -1.67 -28.73 18.52
N GLU A 279 -1.25 -27.80 17.64
CA GLU A 279 -0.20 -28.03 16.64
C GLU A 279 0.67 -26.76 16.64
N PRO A 280 2.01 -26.84 16.60
CA PRO A 280 2.81 -25.63 16.51
C PRO A 280 2.59 -25.04 15.12
N ASP A 281 1.80 -23.97 15.03
CA ASP A 281 1.59 -23.21 13.80
C ASP A 281 2.95 -22.88 13.16
N GLU A 282 3.23 -23.54 12.04
CA GLU A 282 4.26 -23.17 11.07
C GLU A 282 4.13 -21.66 10.76
N PRO A 283 5.22 -20.88 10.68
CA PRO A 283 5.12 -19.49 10.28
C PRO A 283 4.67 -19.43 8.82
N LEU A 284 3.38 -19.16 8.60
CA LEU A 284 2.84 -18.78 7.29
C LEU A 284 3.65 -17.57 6.78
N ILE A 285 4.23 -17.74 5.58
CA ILE A 285 4.86 -16.64 4.84
C ILE A 285 3.78 -15.94 4.01
N GLY A 286 4.03 -14.70 3.59
CA GLY A 286 3.04 -13.65 3.31
C GLY A 286 1.89 -13.90 2.31
N ASP A 287 1.78 -15.08 1.68
CA ASP A 287 0.76 -15.47 0.69
C ASP A 287 -0.16 -16.63 1.13
N GLY A 288 0.11 -17.23 2.29
CA GLY A 288 -0.69 -18.33 2.84
C GLY A 288 -0.22 -19.74 2.44
N LEU A 289 0.97 -19.90 1.85
CA LEU A 289 1.68 -21.19 1.81
C LEU A 289 2.61 -21.34 3.02
N THR A 290 2.72 -22.58 3.51
CA THR A 290 3.78 -22.97 4.44
C THR A 290 5.10 -23.15 3.70
N VAL A 291 6.22 -23.10 4.41
CA VAL A 291 7.57 -23.32 3.86
C VAL A 291 7.68 -24.67 3.15
N SER A 292 6.97 -25.69 3.64
CA SER A 292 6.92 -27.02 3.00
C SER A 292 6.07 -27.04 1.73
N GLU A 293 4.94 -26.32 1.71
CA GLU A 293 4.14 -26.17 0.49
C GLU A 293 4.88 -25.38 -0.58
N GLU A 294 5.63 -24.35 -0.19
CA GLU A 294 6.54 -23.62 -1.07
C GLU A 294 7.55 -24.56 -1.75
N TYR A 295 8.20 -25.41 -0.96
CA TYR A 295 9.14 -26.40 -1.49
C TYR A 295 8.47 -27.39 -2.46
N ARG A 296 7.26 -27.88 -2.14
CA ARG A 296 6.52 -28.86 -2.95
C ARG A 296 6.00 -28.29 -4.26
N ASN A 297 5.59 -27.02 -4.26
CA ASN A 297 5.10 -26.31 -5.45
C ASN A 297 6.23 -25.65 -6.25
N HIS A 298 7.48 -25.79 -5.79
CA HIS A 298 8.67 -25.18 -6.39
C HIS A 298 8.61 -23.64 -6.47
N THR A 299 7.83 -23.03 -5.58
CA THR A 299 7.71 -21.58 -5.43
C THR A 299 8.83 -21.02 -4.55
N ASN A 300 8.96 -19.69 -4.56
CA ASN A 300 10.03 -19.00 -3.87
C ASN A 300 9.53 -18.42 -2.54
N PRO A 301 9.96 -18.94 -1.37
CA PRO A 301 9.39 -18.58 -0.07
C PRO A 301 9.64 -17.12 0.35
N ASN A 302 10.50 -16.40 -0.38
CA ASN A 302 10.76 -14.98 -0.18
C ASN A 302 9.99 -14.08 -1.18
N LYS A 303 9.12 -14.66 -1.99
CA LYS A 303 8.19 -13.98 -2.88
C LYS A 303 6.79 -14.49 -2.57
N TRP A 304 5.81 -13.60 -2.64
CA TRP A 304 4.41 -13.96 -2.49
C TRP A 304 3.77 -14.41 -3.83
N ASP A 305 4.48 -14.16 -4.94
CA ASP A 305 4.11 -14.41 -6.34
C ASP A 305 5.41 -14.76 -7.08
N THR A 306 5.59 -16.04 -7.42
CA THR A 306 6.84 -16.59 -7.90
C THR A 306 7.12 -16.22 -9.37
N ASP A 307 6.10 -16.28 -10.22
CA ASP A 307 6.19 -16.07 -11.67
C ASP A 307 5.93 -14.60 -12.11
N GLY A 308 5.43 -13.79 -11.18
CA GLY A 308 5.21 -12.36 -11.30
C GLY A 308 4.02 -11.97 -12.16
N ASP A 309 2.96 -12.77 -12.21
CA ASP A 309 1.73 -12.48 -12.97
C ASP A 309 0.69 -11.63 -12.19
N GLY A 310 0.87 -11.53 -10.87
CA GLY A 310 0.03 -10.76 -9.95
C GLY A 310 -0.98 -11.57 -9.13
N ILE A 311 -0.97 -12.91 -9.20
CA ILE A 311 -1.70 -13.81 -8.31
C ILE A 311 -0.71 -14.41 -7.28
N PRO A 312 -1.07 -14.55 -5.98
CA PRO A 312 -0.21 -15.21 -5.02
C PRO A 312 -0.15 -16.72 -5.25
N ASP A 313 1.04 -17.27 -5.06
CA ASP A 313 1.33 -18.71 -5.17
C ASP A 313 0.31 -19.54 -4.35
N GLY A 314 0.01 -19.07 -3.13
CA GLY A 314 -0.94 -19.72 -2.24
C GLY A 314 -2.39 -19.67 -2.68
N TRP A 315 -2.80 -18.68 -3.47
CA TRP A 315 -4.14 -18.65 -4.04
C TRP A 315 -4.24 -19.59 -5.26
N GLU A 316 -3.22 -19.60 -6.12
CA GLU A 316 -3.18 -20.46 -7.31
C GLU A 316 -3.25 -21.93 -6.92
N VAL A 317 -2.43 -22.36 -5.95
CA VAL A 317 -2.42 -23.73 -5.43
C VAL A 317 -3.78 -24.13 -4.86
N ARG A 318 -4.46 -23.22 -4.13
CA ARG A 318 -5.79 -23.50 -3.54
C ARG A 318 -6.90 -23.63 -4.58
N ASN A 319 -6.76 -22.97 -5.73
CA ASN A 319 -7.75 -22.99 -6.81
C ASN A 319 -7.34 -23.94 -7.96
N GLY A 320 -6.24 -24.67 -7.80
CA GLY A 320 -5.79 -25.70 -8.75
C GLY A 320 -5.13 -25.15 -10.01
N LEU A 321 -4.58 -23.94 -9.93
CA LEU A 321 -3.74 -23.30 -10.95
C LEU A 321 -2.25 -23.58 -10.69
N ASP A 322 -1.39 -23.27 -11.66
CA ASP A 322 0.06 -23.51 -11.56
C ASP A 322 0.82 -22.23 -11.22
N PRO A 323 1.39 -22.09 -10.00
CA PRO A 323 2.07 -20.86 -9.53
C PRO A 323 3.41 -20.55 -10.21
N LEU A 324 3.79 -21.34 -11.22
CA LEU A 324 4.99 -21.15 -12.03
C LEU A 324 4.68 -20.73 -13.47
N GLU A 325 3.41 -20.70 -13.85
CA GLU A 325 2.93 -20.45 -15.21
C GLU A 325 2.25 -19.09 -15.33
N LYS A 326 3.05 -18.09 -15.71
CA LYS A 326 2.64 -16.68 -15.88
C LYS A 326 1.39 -16.46 -16.74
N ASP A 327 1.11 -17.39 -17.65
CA ASP A 327 -0.02 -17.31 -18.56
C ASP A 327 -1.35 -17.76 -17.90
N ASP A 328 -1.36 -18.19 -16.64
CA ASP A 328 -2.56 -18.49 -15.85
C ASP A 328 -3.23 -17.22 -15.27
N GLY A 329 -2.58 -16.05 -15.33
CA GLY A 329 -3.16 -14.79 -14.83
C GLY A 329 -3.77 -13.84 -15.87
N GLN A 330 -3.22 -13.69 -17.08
CA GLN A 330 -3.51 -12.50 -17.91
C GLN A 330 -4.06 -12.70 -19.34
N ASP A 331 -4.20 -13.93 -19.86
CA ASP A 331 -4.64 -14.13 -21.26
C ASP A 331 -5.96 -14.93 -21.39
N ASP A 332 -6.56 -14.94 -22.59
CA ASP A 332 -7.85 -15.58 -22.88
C ASP A 332 -7.91 -17.11 -22.72
N GLY A 333 -6.78 -17.74 -22.33
CA GLY A 333 -6.66 -19.15 -21.94
C GLY A 333 -6.80 -19.40 -20.43
N SER A 334 -6.79 -18.35 -19.62
CA SER A 334 -6.81 -18.32 -18.16
C SER A 334 -8.22 -18.25 -17.55
N ASP A 335 -9.24 -18.69 -18.29
CA ASP A 335 -10.65 -18.72 -17.89
C ASP A 335 -11.09 -20.20 -17.87
N PRO A 336 -10.86 -20.92 -16.75
CA PRO A 336 -11.07 -22.37 -16.66
C PRO A 336 -12.53 -22.77 -16.82
N ASP A 337 -13.47 -21.89 -16.45
CA ASP A 337 -14.90 -22.17 -16.45
C ASP A 337 -15.66 -21.58 -17.66
N GLY A 338 -15.01 -20.69 -18.41
CA GLY A 338 -15.44 -20.15 -19.69
C GLY A 338 -16.54 -19.09 -19.59
N ASP A 339 -16.64 -18.38 -18.47
CA ASP A 339 -17.65 -17.35 -18.24
C ASP A 339 -17.24 -15.95 -18.74
N GLY A 340 -15.98 -15.79 -19.15
CA GLY A 340 -15.40 -14.57 -19.68
C GLY A 340 -14.62 -13.73 -18.67
N TYR A 341 -14.43 -14.20 -17.43
CA TYR A 341 -13.58 -13.59 -16.42
C TYR A 341 -12.26 -14.38 -16.27
N PRO A 342 -11.08 -13.75 -16.41
CA PRO A 342 -9.80 -14.45 -16.18
C PRO A 342 -9.54 -14.71 -14.69
N ASN A 343 -8.80 -15.77 -14.37
CA ASN A 343 -8.38 -16.16 -13.01
C ASN A 343 -7.89 -14.99 -12.15
N LEU A 344 -7.09 -14.10 -12.72
CA LEU A 344 -6.58 -12.93 -12.01
C LEU A 344 -7.70 -11.99 -11.58
N SER A 345 -8.70 -11.76 -12.43
CA SER A 345 -9.87 -10.95 -12.06
C SER A 345 -10.64 -11.61 -10.91
N GLU A 346 -10.78 -12.93 -10.96
CA GLU A 346 -11.52 -13.71 -9.98
C GLU A 346 -10.82 -13.81 -8.63
N TYR A 347 -9.50 -14.07 -8.62
CA TYR A 347 -8.64 -13.93 -7.46
C TYR A 347 -8.87 -12.59 -6.77
N ARG A 348 -8.79 -11.53 -7.57
CA ARG A 348 -8.86 -10.17 -7.07
C ARG A 348 -10.28 -9.78 -6.62
N CYS A 349 -11.32 -10.49 -7.07
CA CYS A 349 -12.72 -10.37 -6.61
C CYS A 349 -13.09 -11.35 -5.49
N GLY A 350 -12.19 -12.27 -5.11
CA GLY A 350 -12.46 -13.33 -4.14
C GLY A 350 -13.51 -14.34 -4.63
N THR A 351 -13.61 -14.54 -5.94
CA THR A 351 -14.53 -15.47 -6.57
C THR A 351 -13.82 -16.77 -6.96
N ASP A 352 -14.58 -17.86 -7.12
CA ASP A 352 -14.09 -19.19 -7.48
C ASP A 352 -13.85 -19.29 -9.00
N PRO A 353 -12.59 -19.42 -9.48
CA PRO A 353 -12.24 -19.44 -10.90
C PRO A 353 -12.61 -20.73 -11.64
N THR A 354 -13.28 -21.65 -10.95
CA THR A 354 -13.73 -22.92 -11.50
C THR A 354 -15.25 -23.03 -11.56
N ASP A 355 -15.97 -21.97 -11.14
CA ASP A 355 -17.43 -21.90 -11.15
C ASP A 355 -17.94 -20.69 -11.93
N SER A 356 -18.40 -20.93 -13.17
CA SER A 356 -18.99 -19.89 -14.05
C SER A 356 -20.20 -19.11 -13.50
N ALA A 357 -20.71 -19.49 -12.32
CA ALA A 357 -21.74 -18.73 -11.58
C ALA A 357 -21.16 -17.80 -10.50
N SER A 358 -19.84 -17.85 -10.30
CA SER A 358 -19.04 -17.15 -9.31
C SER A 358 -18.09 -16.19 -10.03
N TYR A 359 -18.64 -15.08 -10.54
CA TYR A 359 -17.88 -14.04 -11.23
C TYR A 359 -17.89 -12.72 -10.47
N CYS A 360 -16.98 -11.81 -10.82
CA CYS A 360 -16.94 -10.44 -10.29
C CYS A 360 -18.30 -9.74 -10.49
N VAL A 361 -19.10 -9.66 -9.42
CA VAL A 361 -20.34 -8.90 -9.41
C VAL A 361 -20.00 -7.45 -9.06
N PHE A 362 -20.35 -6.51 -9.94
CA PHE A 362 -20.38 -5.09 -9.59
C PHE A 362 -21.47 -4.86 -8.55
N GLU A 363 -21.11 -4.97 -7.28
CA GLU A 363 -21.98 -4.66 -6.15
C GLU A 363 -21.46 -3.42 -5.42
N PRO A 364 -21.89 -2.21 -5.83
CA PRO A 364 -21.51 -0.97 -5.18
C PRO A 364 -22.35 -0.81 -3.88
N ASN A 365 -22.16 -1.73 -2.93
CA ASN A 365 -22.91 -1.84 -1.68
C ASN A 365 -22.35 -0.95 -0.55
N GLU A 366 -21.12 -0.43 -0.70
CA GLU A 366 -20.45 0.47 0.24
C GLU A 366 -19.93 1.68 -0.55
N GLY A 367 -19.89 2.89 0.05
CA GLY A 367 -19.24 4.03 -0.60
C GLY A 367 -20.03 4.69 -1.75
N VAL A 368 -21.35 4.49 -1.79
CA VAL A 368 -22.26 5.06 -2.79
C VAL A 368 -23.17 6.08 -2.14
N PHE A 369 -23.35 7.20 -2.82
CA PHE A 369 -24.23 8.28 -2.43
C PHE A 369 -25.54 8.20 -3.23
N ARG A 370 -26.62 8.75 -2.68
CA ARG A 370 -27.88 8.90 -3.39
C ARG A 370 -28.31 10.35 -3.43
N THR A 371 -28.60 10.86 -4.61
CA THR A 371 -29.19 12.19 -4.76
C THR A 371 -30.62 12.19 -4.22
N GLY A 372 -31.09 13.32 -3.70
CA GLY A 372 -32.49 13.47 -3.35
C GLY A 372 -33.36 13.76 -4.58
N GLY A 373 -34.55 14.30 -4.33
CA GLY A 373 -35.62 14.38 -5.31
C GLY A 373 -36.37 13.06 -5.48
N ASP A 374 -37.65 13.16 -5.86
CA ASP A 374 -38.52 12.01 -6.13
C ASP A 374 -38.82 11.93 -7.64
N PRO A 375 -38.18 11.01 -8.38
CA PRO A 375 -38.45 10.80 -9.79
C PRO A 375 -39.93 10.47 -10.06
N ASP A 376 -40.60 9.78 -9.12
CA ASP A 376 -42.02 9.46 -9.23
C ASP A 376 -42.91 10.69 -9.00
N ALA A 377 -42.41 11.71 -8.30
CA ALA A 377 -43.05 13.01 -8.17
C ALA A 377 -42.80 13.93 -9.39
N GLY A 378 -41.90 13.54 -10.29
CA GLY A 378 -41.58 14.26 -11.53
C GLY A 378 -40.36 15.18 -11.42
N ASP A 379 -39.53 15.01 -10.38
CA ASP A 379 -38.25 15.71 -10.29
C ASP A 379 -37.28 15.13 -11.34
N GLU A 380 -36.71 16.00 -12.18
CA GLU A 380 -35.76 15.58 -13.22
C GLU A 380 -34.30 15.63 -12.74
N THR A 381 -33.97 16.58 -11.85
CA THR A 381 -32.61 16.80 -11.34
C THR A 381 -32.60 17.08 -9.85
N ALA A 382 -31.45 16.83 -9.23
CA ALA A 382 -31.09 17.19 -7.86
C ALA A 382 -29.75 17.92 -7.86
N VAL A 383 -29.51 18.75 -6.85
CA VAL A 383 -28.27 19.53 -6.73
C VAL A 383 -27.43 18.99 -5.59
N VAL A 384 -26.25 18.47 -5.94
CA VAL A 384 -25.24 18.00 -5.00
C VAL A 384 -24.31 19.17 -4.65
N ALA A 385 -24.17 19.47 -3.36
CA ALA A 385 -23.18 20.39 -2.83
C ALA A 385 -21.91 19.64 -2.44
N PHE A 386 -20.76 20.27 -2.70
CA PHE A 386 -19.44 19.75 -2.35
C PHE A 386 -18.59 20.85 -1.71
N ASN A 387 -17.97 20.57 -0.55
CA ASN A 387 -17.04 21.49 0.13
C ASN A 387 -15.73 20.78 0.47
N LEU A 388 -14.61 21.31 0.00
CA LEU A 388 -13.29 20.83 0.40
C LEU A 388 -12.91 21.46 1.75
N LEU A 389 -12.83 20.66 2.81
CA LEU A 389 -12.52 21.13 4.15
C LEU A 389 -11.03 21.19 4.40
N PHE A 390 -10.32 20.12 4.06
CA PHE A 390 -8.89 20.00 4.32
C PHE A 390 -8.23 19.12 3.26
N ASP A 391 -6.98 19.44 2.97
CA ASP A 391 -6.08 18.73 2.08
C ASP A 391 -4.74 18.56 2.81
N GLY A 392 -4.41 17.32 3.13
CA GLY A 392 -3.18 16.91 3.82
C GLY A 392 -2.27 16.00 3.00
N GLY A 393 -2.78 15.45 1.88
CA GLY A 393 -2.10 14.40 1.14
C GLY A 393 -1.08 14.94 0.14
N MET A 394 -0.06 14.15 -0.22
CA MET A 394 0.94 14.57 -1.22
C MET A 394 0.42 14.57 -2.68
N TYR A 395 -0.84 14.19 -2.90
CA TYR A 395 -1.42 13.92 -4.20
C TYR A 395 -2.20 15.12 -4.75
N GLU A 396 -1.54 15.87 -5.64
CA GLU A 396 -2.10 17.06 -6.32
C GLU A 396 -3.07 16.74 -7.48
N GLY A 397 -4.07 15.92 -7.18
CA GLY A 397 -4.95 15.26 -8.13
C GLY A 397 -6.20 16.03 -8.57
N GLU A 398 -7.15 15.30 -9.16
CA GLU A 398 -8.52 15.77 -9.39
C GLU A 398 -9.55 14.82 -8.76
N VAL A 399 -10.59 15.40 -8.17
CA VAL A 399 -11.74 14.66 -7.64
C VAL A 399 -12.96 14.91 -8.52
N GLY A 400 -13.76 13.86 -8.70
CA GLY A 400 -14.98 13.91 -9.50
C GLY A 400 -16.10 13.09 -8.89
N ILE A 401 -17.33 13.40 -9.31
CA ILE A 401 -18.53 12.64 -9.00
C ILE A 401 -19.14 12.11 -10.30
N PHE A 402 -19.73 10.91 -10.24
CA PHE A 402 -20.31 10.26 -11.42
C PHE A 402 -21.47 9.34 -11.05
N SER A 403 -22.50 9.33 -11.89
CA SER A 403 -23.61 8.39 -11.82
C SER A 403 -23.10 6.96 -11.98
N ILE A 404 -23.57 6.04 -11.12
CA ILE A 404 -23.25 4.61 -11.24
C ILE A 404 -24.26 3.84 -12.10
N SER A 405 -25.38 4.47 -12.47
CA SER A 405 -26.42 3.85 -13.27
C SER A 405 -25.87 3.31 -14.60
N GLY A 406 -26.06 2.01 -14.86
CA GLY A 406 -25.63 1.36 -16.09
C GLY A 406 -24.13 1.04 -16.18
N LEU A 407 -23.35 1.24 -15.09
CA LEU A 407 -21.92 0.88 -15.09
C LEU A 407 -21.68 -0.64 -15.04
N GLU A 408 -22.68 -1.42 -14.64
CA GLU A 408 -22.62 -2.88 -14.62
C GLU A 408 -22.28 -3.48 -16.00
N GLU A 409 -22.63 -2.79 -17.10
CA GLU A 409 -22.29 -3.21 -18.47
C GLU A 409 -20.78 -3.18 -18.77
N PHE A 410 -20.01 -2.44 -17.97
CA PHE A 410 -18.57 -2.26 -18.14
C PHE A 410 -17.75 -3.04 -17.11
N ALA A 411 -18.39 -3.67 -16.13
CA ALA A 411 -17.74 -4.34 -15.01
C ALA A 411 -16.76 -5.46 -15.44
N GLY A 412 -16.99 -6.10 -16.59
CA GLY A 412 -16.10 -7.12 -17.15
C GLY A 412 -14.87 -6.59 -17.90
N ASN A 413 -14.61 -5.27 -17.90
CA ASN A 413 -13.39 -4.71 -18.47
C ASN A 413 -12.99 -3.41 -17.78
N LEU A 414 -11.98 -3.48 -16.91
CA LEU A 414 -11.54 -2.38 -16.05
C LEU A 414 -11.16 -1.11 -16.82
N ILE A 415 -10.41 -1.22 -17.92
CA ILE A 415 -9.99 -0.04 -18.72
C ILE A 415 -11.23 0.65 -19.31
N ARG A 416 -12.20 -0.11 -19.81
CA ARG A 416 -13.45 0.46 -20.33
C ARG A 416 -14.33 1.03 -19.24
N PHE A 417 -14.39 0.39 -18.08
CA PHE A 417 -15.09 0.89 -16.91
C PHE A 417 -14.55 2.27 -16.52
N ILE A 418 -13.23 2.38 -16.34
CA ILE A 418 -12.61 3.65 -15.95
C ILE A 418 -12.78 4.70 -17.06
N ALA A 419 -12.56 4.35 -18.32
CA ALA A 419 -12.75 5.28 -19.44
C ALA A 419 -14.19 5.82 -19.50
N GLU A 420 -15.20 4.99 -19.20
CA GLU A 420 -16.59 5.43 -19.13
C GLU A 420 -16.83 6.33 -17.91
N VAL A 421 -16.28 6.03 -16.74
CA VAL A 421 -16.36 6.92 -15.56
C VAL A 421 -15.73 8.27 -15.86
N VAL A 422 -14.51 8.30 -16.42
CA VAL A 422 -13.82 9.54 -16.79
C VAL A 422 -14.63 10.35 -17.81
N ARG A 423 -15.26 9.68 -18.79
CA ARG A 423 -16.17 10.34 -19.75
C ARG A 423 -17.38 10.97 -19.05
N ARG A 424 -17.94 10.32 -18.02
CA ARG A 424 -19.06 10.86 -17.24
C ARG A 424 -18.64 12.06 -16.41
N VAL A 425 -17.53 11.97 -15.67
CA VAL A 425 -16.97 13.06 -14.85
C VAL A 425 -16.67 14.30 -15.70
N THR A 426 -16.05 14.12 -16.86
CA THR A 426 -15.69 15.23 -17.76
C THR A 426 -16.87 15.78 -18.56
N SER A 427 -18.06 15.18 -18.46
CA SER A 427 -19.23 15.61 -19.24
C SER A 427 -19.84 16.93 -18.76
N GLY A 428 -19.68 17.26 -17.48
CA GLY A 428 -20.34 18.42 -16.85
C GLY A 428 -21.87 18.33 -16.92
N SER A 429 -22.42 17.12 -16.84
CA SER A 429 -23.84 16.82 -17.02
C SER A 429 -24.40 16.03 -15.85
N THR A 430 -25.67 15.64 -15.90
CA THR A 430 -26.27 14.79 -14.86
C THR A 430 -25.57 13.43 -14.70
N GLU A 431 -24.71 13.03 -15.64
CA GLU A 431 -23.87 11.83 -15.54
C GLU A 431 -22.65 12.02 -14.64
N GLY A 432 -22.14 13.23 -14.44
CA GLY A 432 -20.94 13.49 -13.64
C GLY A 432 -20.29 14.85 -13.87
N HIS A 433 -19.45 15.22 -12.90
CA HIS A 433 -18.74 16.51 -12.85
C HIS A 433 -17.37 16.35 -12.17
N ILE A 434 -16.39 17.13 -12.63
CA ILE A 434 -15.15 17.38 -11.86
C ILE A 434 -15.54 18.30 -10.69
N THR A 435 -15.21 17.89 -9.46
CA THR A 435 -15.55 18.66 -8.26
C THR A 435 -14.50 19.72 -7.96
N PHE A 436 -13.22 19.32 -7.86
CA PHE A 436 -12.11 20.23 -7.62
C PHE A 436 -10.79 19.61 -8.11
N SER A 437 -9.79 20.46 -8.30
CA SER A 437 -8.42 20.06 -8.58
C SER A 437 -7.55 20.53 -7.42
N ASP A 438 -6.92 19.57 -6.76
CA ASP A 438 -6.10 19.83 -5.58
C ASP A 438 -4.89 20.73 -5.90
N ARG A 439 -4.34 20.58 -7.11
CA ARG A 439 -3.26 21.43 -7.62
C ARG A 439 -3.62 22.92 -7.70
N GLU A 440 -4.89 23.26 -7.92
CA GLU A 440 -5.31 24.63 -8.27
C GLU A 440 -6.26 25.27 -7.24
N GLU A 441 -6.80 24.50 -6.30
CA GLU A 441 -7.89 24.93 -5.43
C GLU A 441 -7.68 24.63 -3.96
N GLY A 442 -7.80 25.68 -3.14
CA GLY A 442 -7.53 25.56 -1.73
C GLY A 442 -8.72 25.05 -0.89
N ALA A 443 -8.41 24.24 0.10
CA ALA A 443 -9.35 23.80 1.12
C ALA A 443 -9.78 24.94 2.06
N GLN A 444 -10.92 24.77 2.75
CA GLN A 444 -11.43 25.75 3.73
C GLN A 444 -10.47 25.99 4.90
N PHE A 445 -9.75 24.93 5.32
CA PHE A 445 -8.77 24.95 6.39
C PHE A 445 -7.37 24.72 5.84
N ALA A 446 -6.41 25.45 6.40
CA ALA A 446 -4.98 25.34 6.10
C ALA A 446 -4.23 25.14 7.42
N GLY A 447 -3.22 24.28 7.41
CA GLY A 447 -2.38 23.97 8.57
C GLY A 447 -1.96 22.51 8.61
N ALA A 448 -1.17 22.15 9.62
CA ALA A 448 -0.74 20.78 9.82
C ALA A 448 -1.78 19.97 10.60
N LEU A 449 -2.11 18.76 10.14
CA LEU A 449 -3.06 17.84 10.77
C LEU A 449 -2.44 16.45 10.99
N GLY A 450 -1.23 16.41 11.56
CA GLY A 450 -0.38 15.21 11.63
C GLY A 450 0.72 15.24 10.57
N GLU A 451 0.41 15.78 9.39
CA GLU A 451 1.33 16.00 8.27
C GLU A 451 1.49 17.50 7.93
N SER A 452 2.38 17.83 6.99
CA SER A 452 2.58 19.21 6.52
C SER A 452 1.42 19.66 5.62
N ASP A 453 0.99 20.92 5.78
CA ASP A 453 -0.03 21.57 4.96
C ASP A 453 0.32 21.55 3.45
N GLN A 454 -0.44 20.79 2.66
CA GLN A 454 -0.32 20.75 1.18
C GLN A 454 -1.32 21.67 0.47
N ASN A 455 -2.19 22.32 1.24
CA ASN A 455 -3.26 23.17 0.72
C ASN A 455 -2.70 24.29 -0.17
N HIS A 456 -3.03 24.22 -1.46
CA HIS A 456 -2.55 25.16 -2.48
C HIS A 456 -3.69 25.88 -3.20
N GLY A 457 -3.43 27.12 -3.60
CA GLY A 457 -4.41 27.93 -4.31
C GLY A 457 -5.49 28.54 -3.42
N SER A 458 -6.52 29.06 -4.07
CA SER A 458 -7.54 29.90 -3.44
C SER A 458 -8.80 29.10 -3.17
N HIS A 459 -9.34 29.24 -1.96
CA HIS A 459 -10.60 28.61 -1.59
C HIS A 459 -11.77 29.12 -2.45
N GLY A 460 -12.39 28.19 -3.18
CA GLY A 460 -13.53 28.43 -4.08
C GLY A 460 -14.88 28.50 -3.38
N GLY A 461 -14.96 28.00 -2.14
CA GLY A 461 -16.21 27.79 -1.43
C GLY A 461 -16.95 26.53 -1.88
N VAL A 462 -18.16 26.34 -1.36
CA VAL A 462 -19.05 25.24 -1.74
C VAL A 462 -19.41 25.35 -3.22
N LYS A 463 -19.29 24.22 -3.92
CA LYS A 463 -19.70 24.06 -5.32
C LYS A 463 -20.97 23.25 -5.44
N TYR A 464 -21.71 23.47 -6.53
CA TYR A 464 -23.00 22.86 -6.78
C TYR A 464 -23.02 22.15 -8.13
N PHE A 465 -23.46 20.90 -8.13
CA PHE A 465 -23.46 20.03 -9.29
C PHE A 465 -24.86 19.47 -9.54
N GLU A 466 -25.40 19.67 -10.73
CA GLU A 466 -26.67 19.08 -11.13
C GLU A 466 -26.48 17.60 -11.48
N MET A 467 -27.20 16.73 -10.79
CA MET A 467 -27.26 15.28 -11.04
C MET A 467 -28.71 14.84 -11.27
N ALA A 468 -28.92 13.62 -11.77
CA ALA A 468 -30.26 13.07 -11.91
C ALA A 468 -30.92 12.90 -10.52
N ALA A 469 -32.21 13.21 -10.41
CA ALA A 469 -32.96 13.03 -9.16
C ALA A 469 -33.05 11.55 -8.77
N GLY A 470 -32.89 11.24 -7.48
CA GLY A 470 -32.96 9.88 -6.92
C GLY A 470 -31.88 8.89 -7.40
N ASP A 471 -30.91 9.35 -8.18
CA ASP A 471 -29.82 8.57 -8.76
C ASP A 471 -28.75 8.21 -7.73
N GLN A 472 -27.99 7.15 -8.02
CA GLN A 472 -26.84 6.76 -7.23
C GLN A 472 -25.56 7.24 -7.89
N PHE A 473 -24.60 7.71 -7.09
CA PHE A 473 -23.32 8.21 -7.59
C PHE A 473 -22.15 7.81 -6.69
N GLY A 474 -20.97 7.74 -7.29
CA GLY A 474 -19.70 7.55 -6.59
C GLY A 474 -18.81 8.78 -6.68
N VAL A 475 -17.76 8.79 -5.85
CA VAL A 475 -16.66 9.76 -5.89
C VAL A 475 -15.42 9.04 -6.42
N ILE A 476 -14.66 9.70 -7.29
CA ILE A 476 -13.40 9.22 -7.86
C ILE A 476 -12.31 10.25 -7.61
N LEU A 477 -11.15 9.81 -7.13
CA LEU A 477 -9.93 10.61 -6.98
C LEU A 477 -8.89 10.09 -7.96
N ILE A 478 -8.33 10.96 -8.80
CA ILE A 478 -7.12 10.68 -9.58
C ILE A 478 -5.94 11.35 -8.86
N PRO A 479 -4.98 10.60 -8.29
CA PRO A 479 -3.99 11.14 -7.37
C PRO A 479 -3.05 12.22 -7.94
N ASN A 480 -2.47 12.04 -9.13
CA ASN A 480 -1.40 12.92 -9.64
C ASN A 480 -1.60 13.31 -11.12
N CYS A 481 -2.78 13.06 -11.65
CA CYS A 481 -3.12 13.26 -13.06
C CYS A 481 -4.51 13.87 -13.18
N THR A 482 -4.85 14.42 -14.34
CA THR A 482 -6.17 14.98 -14.58
C THR A 482 -7.11 13.98 -15.26
N PHE A 483 -8.41 14.16 -15.11
CA PHE A 483 -9.41 13.42 -15.86
C PHE A 483 -9.22 13.61 -17.38
N GLU A 484 -8.77 14.80 -17.81
CA GLU A 484 -8.48 15.07 -19.23
C GLU A 484 -7.29 14.23 -19.73
N GLU A 485 -6.21 14.12 -18.96
CA GLU A 485 -5.05 13.27 -19.31
C GLU A 485 -5.46 11.79 -19.48
N ILE A 486 -6.26 11.25 -18.55
CA ILE A 486 -6.74 9.86 -18.64
C ILE A 486 -7.73 9.67 -19.79
N ALA A 487 -8.57 10.66 -20.08
CA ALA A 487 -9.51 10.61 -21.20
C ALA A 487 -8.77 10.55 -22.55
N GLU A 488 -7.64 11.25 -22.67
CA GLU A 488 -6.80 11.25 -23.87
C GLU A 488 -6.00 9.96 -24.04
N ASP A 489 -5.45 9.41 -22.95
CA ASP A 489 -4.66 8.19 -22.94
C ASP A 489 -4.94 7.31 -21.71
N PRO A 490 -5.90 6.38 -21.79
CA PRO A 490 -6.22 5.47 -20.70
C PRO A 490 -5.05 4.56 -20.27
N SER A 491 -4.05 4.34 -21.14
CA SER A 491 -2.89 3.50 -20.81
C SER A 491 -1.94 4.16 -19.79
N LEU A 492 -2.13 5.45 -19.49
CA LEU A 492 -1.40 6.15 -18.44
C LEU A 492 -1.57 5.48 -17.07
N MET A 493 -2.73 4.86 -16.79
CA MET A 493 -3.00 4.19 -15.53
C MET A 493 -2.14 2.94 -15.31
N GLU A 494 -1.78 2.26 -16.40
CA GLU A 494 -0.89 1.09 -16.37
C GLU A 494 0.56 1.52 -16.17
N THR A 495 0.97 2.60 -16.85
CA THR A 495 2.37 3.05 -16.91
C THR A 495 2.79 4.02 -15.80
N ARG A 496 1.83 4.70 -15.15
CA ARG A 496 2.05 5.68 -14.08
C ARG A 496 1.15 5.37 -12.88
N PRO A 497 1.67 4.75 -11.80
CA PRO A 497 0.88 4.40 -10.62
C PRO A 497 0.10 5.59 -10.01
N GLY A 498 0.69 6.80 -10.02
CA GLY A 498 0.01 8.01 -9.55
C GLY A 498 -1.16 8.50 -10.42
N CYS A 499 -1.40 7.94 -11.61
CA CYS A 499 -2.60 8.23 -12.40
C CYS A 499 -3.74 7.24 -12.13
N ARG A 500 -3.55 6.25 -11.26
CA ARG A 500 -4.56 5.21 -11.02
C ARG A 500 -5.69 5.77 -10.16
N PRO A 501 -6.96 5.68 -10.60
CA PRO A 501 -8.06 6.25 -9.85
C PRO A 501 -8.40 5.43 -8.60
N PHE A 502 -8.75 6.14 -7.54
CA PHE A 502 -9.40 5.56 -6.36
C PHE A 502 -10.90 5.84 -6.40
N PHE A 503 -11.69 4.83 -6.05
CA PHE A 503 -13.14 4.90 -6.03
C PHE A 503 -13.67 4.89 -4.59
N SER A 504 -14.75 5.64 -4.36
CA SER A 504 -15.43 5.67 -3.06
C SER A 504 -16.01 4.31 -2.67
N PHE A 505 -16.42 3.51 -3.65
CA PHE A 505 -16.92 2.15 -3.49
C PHE A 505 -15.88 1.10 -3.89
N ARG A 506 -16.13 -0.16 -3.52
CA ARG A 506 -15.33 -1.30 -4.00
C ARG A 506 -15.47 -1.41 -5.52
N SER A 507 -14.48 -0.93 -6.24
CA SER A 507 -14.43 -1.03 -7.70
C SER A 507 -13.90 -2.40 -8.14
N PRO A 508 -14.13 -2.81 -9.40
CA PRO A 508 -13.43 -3.92 -10.04
C PRO A 508 -11.91 -3.68 -10.21
N ASN A 509 -11.36 -2.58 -9.67
CA ASN A 509 -9.97 -2.14 -9.77
C ASN A 509 -9.01 -2.90 -8.85
N SER A 510 -9.27 -4.20 -8.75
CA SER A 510 -8.56 -5.11 -7.87
C SER A 510 -7.15 -5.42 -8.43
N ASP A 511 -6.88 -4.98 -9.67
CA ASP A 511 -5.60 -5.02 -10.39
C ASP A 511 -4.46 -4.20 -9.79
N PHE A 512 -4.78 -3.26 -8.90
CA PHE A 512 -3.82 -2.30 -8.36
C PHE A 512 -3.80 -2.24 -6.82
N GLY A 513 -4.20 -3.33 -6.14
CA GLY A 513 -4.15 -3.45 -4.67
C GLY A 513 -5.35 -2.85 -3.92
N VAL A 514 -6.32 -2.26 -4.62
CA VAL A 514 -7.38 -1.45 -4.01
C VAL A 514 -8.64 -2.27 -3.65
N HIS A 515 -8.53 -3.17 -2.66
CA HIS A 515 -9.61 -4.11 -2.30
C HIS A 515 -10.69 -3.55 -1.36
N VAL A 516 -10.56 -2.32 -0.87
CA VAL A 516 -11.52 -1.70 0.06
C VAL A 516 -11.95 -0.30 -0.36
N SER A 517 -13.18 0.05 -0.02
CA SER A 517 -13.67 1.43 -0.06
C SER A 517 -12.72 2.32 0.76
N ARG A 518 -12.16 3.38 0.16
CA ARG A 518 -11.22 4.31 0.83
C ARG A 518 -11.89 5.53 1.45
N ILE A 519 -13.21 5.60 1.34
CA ILE A 519 -14.01 6.66 1.94
C ILE A 519 -14.57 6.21 3.29
N SER A 520 -14.58 7.10 4.27
CA SER A 520 -15.24 6.86 5.56
C SER A 520 -16.06 8.07 5.98
N ASP A 521 -17.16 7.82 6.70
CA ASP A 521 -17.96 8.88 7.34
C ASP A 521 -17.24 9.31 8.63
N VAL A 522 -16.97 10.62 8.74
CA VAL A 522 -16.23 11.22 9.84
C VAL A 522 -16.87 10.96 11.20
N ASN A 523 -18.21 10.99 11.29
CA ASN A 523 -18.92 10.98 12.58
C ASN A 523 -20.29 10.28 12.55
N GLY A 524 -20.71 9.74 11.41
CA GLY A 524 -21.98 9.03 11.23
C GLY A 524 -23.17 9.94 10.93
N LEU A 525 -22.94 11.22 10.64
CA LEU A 525 -24.00 12.16 10.25
C LEU A 525 -24.26 12.15 8.75
N GLY A 526 -23.44 11.49 7.93
CA GLY A 526 -23.64 11.36 6.49
C GLY A 526 -23.44 12.65 5.68
N THR A 527 -22.67 13.60 6.22
CA THR A 527 -22.42 14.91 5.57
C THR A 527 -20.93 15.22 5.36
N ALA A 528 -20.04 14.54 6.07
CA ALA A 528 -18.60 14.75 5.99
C ALA A 528 -17.86 13.42 5.86
N PHE A 529 -16.91 13.40 4.94
CA PHE A 529 -16.24 12.20 4.51
C PHE A 529 -14.74 12.45 4.39
N VAL A 530 -13.99 11.39 4.59
CA VAL A 530 -12.52 11.37 4.48
C VAL A 530 -12.09 10.37 3.44
N TYR A 531 -10.96 10.65 2.79
CA TYR A 531 -10.33 9.77 1.82
C TYR A 531 -8.91 9.45 2.27
N GLU A 532 -8.50 8.19 2.11
CA GLU A 532 -7.12 7.74 2.33
C GLU A 532 -6.33 7.65 1.01
N ASP A 533 -5.13 8.21 1.00
CA ASP A 533 -4.26 8.31 -0.19
C ASP A 533 -3.44 7.03 -0.45
N GLN A 534 -3.14 6.22 0.58
CA GLN A 534 -2.30 5.03 0.45
C GLN A 534 -3.05 3.69 0.54
N ASP A 535 -2.44 2.66 -0.03
CA ASP A 535 -2.98 1.29 -0.01
C ASP A 535 -3.01 0.73 1.41
N THR A 536 -3.98 -0.11 1.72
CA THR A 536 -4.21 -0.68 3.06
C THR A 536 -3.02 -1.41 3.69
N VAL A 537 -2.05 -1.84 2.87
CA VAL A 537 -0.84 -2.54 3.31
C VAL A 537 0.28 -1.58 3.72
N ASP A 538 0.41 -0.44 3.05
CA ASP A 538 1.51 0.52 3.25
C ASP A 538 1.06 1.89 3.79
N GLY A 539 -0.24 2.16 3.74
CA GLY A 539 -0.86 3.40 4.18
C GLY A 539 -0.84 3.55 5.69
N ASP A 540 -0.74 4.78 6.12
CA ASP A 540 -0.49 5.13 7.50
C ASP A 540 -1.78 5.38 8.30
N ARG A 541 -2.94 5.29 7.61
CA ARG A 541 -4.30 5.12 8.15
C ARG A 541 -4.74 6.28 9.01
N ASP A 542 -4.33 7.49 8.69
CA ASP A 542 -4.76 8.68 9.41
C ASP A 542 -5.98 9.38 8.79
N TYR A 543 -6.35 9.06 7.53
CA TYR A 543 -7.50 9.60 6.81
C TYR A 543 -7.58 11.13 6.85
N ASN A 544 -6.43 11.81 6.86
CA ASN A 544 -6.35 13.27 6.83
C ASN A 544 -6.03 13.81 5.42
N ASP A 545 -5.78 12.93 4.45
CA ASP A 545 -5.32 13.33 3.10
C ASP A 545 -6.33 14.24 2.41
N LEU A 546 -7.60 13.85 2.47
CA LEU A 546 -8.68 14.62 1.89
C LEU A 546 -9.92 14.56 2.76
N ILE A 547 -10.34 15.71 3.26
CA ILE A 547 -11.54 15.85 4.08
C ILE A 547 -12.52 16.76 3.36
N PHE A 548 -13.73 16.28 3.12
CA PHE A 548 -14.73 17.03 2.37
C PHE A 548 -16.14 16.79 2.88
N GLN A 549 -17.04 17.73 2.58
CA GLN A 549 -18.47 17.57 2.80
C GLN A 549 -19.18 17.32 1.48
N VAL A 550 -20.13 16.39 1.51
CA VAL A 550 -21.06 16.15 0.40
C VAL A 550 -22.47 16.20 0.94
N GLY A 551 -23.36 16.91 0.26
CA GLY A 551 -24.73 17.10 0.72
C GLY A 551 -25.68 17.44 -0.41
N GLU A 552 -26.96 17.50 -0.11
CA GLU A 552 -27.98 17.99 -1.04
C GLU A 552 -28.33 19.45 -0.76
N VAL A 553 -28.59 20.23 -1.81
CA VAL A 553 -29.22 21.54 -1.71
C VAL A 553 -30.71 21.45 -2.03
N ARG A 554 -31.53 21.95 -1.11
CA ARG A 554 -32.97 22.20 -1.36
C ARG A 554 -33.26 23.69 -1.34
N GLY A 555 -33.82 24.19 -2.45
CA GLY A 555 -34.11 25.62 -2.62
C GLY A 555 -32.84 26.48 -2.70
N ASP A 556 -32.84 27.62 -2.03
CA ASP A 556 -31.68 28.52 -1.98
C ASP A 556 -30.62 28.05 -0.95
N SER A 557 -30.81 26.97 -0.18
CA SER A 557 -29.99 26.70 1.01
C SER A 557 -28.71 25.92 0.70
N PRO A 558 -27.51 26.42 1.06
CA PRO A 558 -26.26 25.69 0.86
C PRO A 558 -25.90 24.78 2.06
N VAL A 559 -26.86 24.44 2.92
CA VAL A 559 -26.59 23.59 4.07
C VAL A 559 -26.51 22.13 3.63
N PHE A 560 -25.45 21.46 4.05
CA PHE A 560 -25.21 20.04 3.81
C PHE A 560 -26.29 19.20 4.50
N MET A 561 -27.29 18.78 3.73
CA MET A 561 -28.23 17.73 4.16
C MET A 561 -27.61 16.36 3.86
N PRO A 562 -27.76 15.37 4.74
CA PRO A 562 -27.26 14.02 4.50
C PRO A 562 -27.82 13.47 3.19
N LEU A 563 -26.94 12.97 2.32
CA LEU A 563 -27.30 12.32 1.05
C LEU A 563 -27.68 10.83 1.22
N VAL A 564 -28.11 10.44 2.42
CA VAL A 564 -28.23 9.04 2.81
C VAL A 564 -29.66 8.75 3.29
N ASP A 565 -30.40 8.01 2.47
CA ASP A 565 -31.60 7.27 2.87
C ASP A 565 -31.14 6.10 3.77
N GLU A 566 -31.91 5.70 4.78
CA GLU A 566 -31.63 4.55 5.68
C GLU A 566 -31.47 3.19 4.93
N LYS A 567 -31.41 3.20 3.60
CA LYS A 567 -31.53 2.06 2.69
C LYS A 567 -30.46 1.98 1.59
N VAL A 568 -29.54 2.93 1.49
CA VAL A 568 -28.45 2.91 0.48
C VAL A 568 -27.12 2.71 1.19
N GLY A 569 -26.29 1.82 0.64
CA GLY A 569 -25.04 1.29 1.16
C GLY A 569 -24.34 2.07 2.27
N GLU A 570 -24.02 1.39 3.38
CA GLU A 570 -23.34 2.00 4.53
C GLU A 570 -21.95 2.51 4.10
N ILE A 571 -21.73 3.83 4.16
CA ILE A 571 -20.37 4.38 4.17
C ILE A 571 -19.80 4.07 5.57
N PRO A 572 -18.70 3.31 5.67
CA PRO A 572 -18.20 2.88 6.97
C PRO A 572 -17.81 4.07 7.86
N LEU A 573 -18.06 3.94 9.16
CA LEU A 573 -17.63 4.93 10.15
C LEU A 573 -16.11 4.93 10.28
N LEU A 574 -15.52 6.12 10.35
CA LEU A 574 -14.07 6.30 10.48
C LEU A 574 -13.48 5.61 11.71
N ASN A 575 -14.24 5.51 12.81
CA ASN A 575 -13.78 4.86 14.05
C ASN A 575 -13.32 3.41 13.88
N GLY A 576 -13.77 2.72 12.83
CA GLY A 576 -13.37 1.34 12.54
C GLY A 576 -12.17 1.23 11.60
N ARG A 577 -11.59 2.35 11.17
CA ARG A 577 -10.61 2.40 10.07
C ARG A 577 -9.38 3.25 10.36
N ILE A 578 -9.54 4.37 11.06
CA ILE A 578 -8.44 5.25 11.45
C ILE A 578 -7.55 4.58 12.49
N ASP A 579 -6.24 4.79 12.40
CA ASP A 579 -5.31 4.45 13.48
C ASP A 579 -5.62 5.34 14.70
N PRO A 580 -5.98 4.77 15.87
CA PRO A 580 -6.26 5.56 17.07
C PRO A 580 -5.12 6.49 17.50
N ASP A 581 -3.87 6.13 17.21
CA ASP A 581 -2.69 6.94 17.52
C ASP A 581 -2.44 8.04 16.48
N ARG A 582 -3.24 8.12 15.41
CA ARG A 582 -3.20 9.17 14.37
C ARG A 582 -4.56 9.86 14.18
N ASP A 583 -5.51 9.60 15.08
CA ASP A 583 -6.84 10.20 15.01
C ASP A 583 -6.77 11.71 15.25
N TRP A 584 -6.81 12.48 14.16
CA TRP A 584 -6.71 13.93 14.16
C TRP A 584 -7.95 14.62 14.77
N ARG A 585 -9.05 13.90 14.97
CA ARG A 585 -10.28 14.45 15.58
C ARG A 585 -10.12 14.65 17.09
N VAL A 586 -9.12 14.01 17.70
CA VAL A 586 -8.85 14.09 19.13
C VAL A 586 -7.51 14.75 19.39
N VAL A 587 -7.46 15.62 20.40
CA VAL A 587 -6.23 16.28 20.85
C VAL A 587 -5.28 15.23 21.44
N GLN A 588 -4.17 14.94 20.77
CA GLN A 588 -3.23 13.90 21.21
C GLN A 588 -2.30 14.37 22.33
N ASN A 589 -1.99 15.66 22.41
CA ASN A 589 -1.18 16.25 23.47
C ASN A 589 -1.57 17.72 23.79
N PRO A 590 -2.43 17.97 24.79
CA PRO A 590 -2.88 19.32 25.15
C PRO A 590 -1.79 20.25 25.70
N GLU A 591 -0.54 19.79 25.89
CA GLU A 591 0.60 20.61 26.31
C GLU A 591 1.48 21.11 25.14
N ASP A 592 1.21 20.69 23.90
CA ASP A 592 1.94 21.14 22.69
C ASP A 592 1.07 22.08 21.83
N PRO A 593 1.42 23.35 21.63
CA PRO A 593 0.66 24.29 20.81
C PRO A 593 0.80 24.09 19.29
N GLU A 594 1.69 23.21 18.82
CA GLU A 594 1.73 22.73 17.42
C GLU A 594 0.85 21.49 17.20
N ASP A 595 0.13 21.04 18.23
CA ASP A 595 -0.71 19.85 18.18
C ASP A 595 -1.90 20.04 17.22
N ALA A 596 -2.05 19.09 16.29
CA ALA A 596 -3.11 18.99 15.29
C ALA A 596 -4.53 19.10 15.89
N GLY A 597 -4.66 18.90 17.21
CA GLY A 597 -5.91 18.94 17.95
C GLY A 597 -6.74 20.22 17.78
N LEU A 598 -6.15 21.41 17.65
CA LEU A 598 -6.94 22.65 17.47
C LEU A 598 -7.52 22.76 16.05
N LEU A 599 -6.78 22.33 15.03
CA LEU A 599 -7.27 22.29 13.64
C LEU A 599 -8.34 21.20 13.48
N GLY A 600 -8.10 20.02 14.07
CA GLY A 600 -9.07 18.94 14.14
C GLY A 600 -10.38 19.36 14.81
N GLU A 601 -10.32 20.09 15.94
CA GLU A 601 -11.51 20.67 16.59
C GLU A 601 -12.26 21.65 15.67
N MET A 602 -11.55 22.48 14.90
CA MET A 602 -12.16 23.43 13.96
C MET A 602 -12.87 22.71 12.81
N ILE A 603 -12.23 21.69 12.22
CA ILE A 603 -12.81 20.84 11.18
C ILE A 603 -14.03 20.11 11.74
N MET A 604 -13.92 19.51 12.93
CA MET A 604 -15.03 18.83 13.59
C MET A 604 -16.21 19.77 13.89
N GLY A 605 -15.95 21.04 14.21
CA GLY A 605 -16.98 22.06 14.34
C GLY A 605 -17.81 22.27 13.06
N HIS A 606 -17.29 21.91 11.88
CA HIS A 606 -18.01 21.99 10.61
C HIS A 606 -18.69 20.68 10.22
N THR A 607 -18.18 19.54 10.70
CA THR A 607 -18.77 18.22 10.40
C THR A 607 -19.86 17.81 11.38
N THR A 608 -19.91 18.41 12.58
CA THR A 608 -20.84 18.00 13.67
C THR A 608 -22.13 18.80 13.73
N VAL A 609 -22.28 19.85 12.93
CA VAL A 609 -23.53 20.62 12.91
C VAL A 609 -24.64 19.74 12.34
N ALA A 610 -25.65 19.48 13.17
CA ALA A 610 -26.76 18.62 12.83
C ALA A 610 -27.49 19.13 11.56
N PRO A 611 -28.06 18.23 10.74
CA PRO A 611 -28.86 18.61 9.58
C PRO A 611 -29.96 19.61 9.94
N VAL A 612 -30.36 20.46 8.99
CA VAL A 612 -31.43 21.44 9.19
C VAL A 612 -32.75 20.73 9.45
N GLU A 613 -33.11 20.57 10.73
CA GLU A 613 -34.44 20.08 11.13
C GLU A 613 -35.51 21.17 10.95
N ALA A 614 -36.79 20.77 10.93
CA ALA A 614 -37.92 21.66 10.66
C ALA A 614 -37.99 22.92 11.56
N GLU A 615 -37.41 22.86 12.78
CA GLU A 615 -37.41 23.98 13.72
C GLU A 615 -36.07 24.75 13.77
N THR A 616 -35.05 24.30 13.02
CA THR A 616 -33.73 24.94 13.00
C THR A 616 -33.80 26.31 12.36
N LEU A 617 -33.34 27.33 13.10
CA LEU A 617 -33.27 28.71 12.63
C LEU A 617 -31.85 29.02 12.13
N TRP A 618 -31.77 29.51 10.89
CA TRP A 618 -30.50 29.77 10.22
C TRP A 618 -30.56 31.06 9.39
N MET A 619 -29.40 31.60 9.01
CA MET A 619 -29.29 32.84 8.24
C MET A 619 -28.41 32.66 7.01
N SER A 620 -28.77 33.33 5.91
CA SER A 620 -27.89 33.49 4.76
C SER A 620 -27.64 34.97 4.48
N VAL A 621 -26.38 35.33 4.22
CA VAL A 621 -25.96 36.64 3.76
C VAL A 621 -25.40 36.50 2.35
N SER A 622 -25.90 37.29 1.41
CA SER A 622 -25.47 37.25 0.02
C SER A 622 -25.03 38.62 -0.46
N LEU A 623 -24.04 38.64 -1.35
CA LEU A 623 -23.52 39.81 -2.03
C LEU A 623 -23.62 39.57 -3.53
N GLY A 624 -24.34 40.45 -4.24
CA GLY A 624 -24.60 40.28 -5.67
C GLY A 624 -23.31 40.23 -6.51
N SER A 625 -23.30 39.45 -7.59
CA SER A 625 -22.12 39.14 -8.41
C SER A 625 -21.44 40.34 -9.06
N LEU A 626 -22.17 41.44 -9.27
CA LEU A 626 -21.65 42.70 -9.80
C LEU A 626 -21.02 43.60 -8.73
N SER A 627 -21.10 43.21 -7.45
CA SER A 627 -20.53 43.97 -6.34
C SER A 627 -19.02 43.84 -6.35
N PRO A 628 -18.25 44.94 -6.41
CA PRO A 628 -16.79 44.87 -6.45
C PRO A 628 -16.21 44.73 -5.03
N ALA A 629 -16.70 43.75 -4.27
CA ALA A 629 -16.29 43.50 -2.90
C ALA A 629 -16.20 41.99 -2.61
N VAL A 630 -15.52 41.66 -1.53
CA VAL A 630 -15.51 40.33 -0.90
C VAL A 630 -16.35 40.40 0.37
N LEU A 631 -17.17 39.37 0.58
CA LEU A 631 -18.07 39.26 1.73
C LEU A 631 -17.46 38.37 2.82
N SER A 632 -17.47 38.86 4.05
CA SER A 632 -17.22 38.07 5.28
C SER A 632 -18.33 38.32 6.30
N VAL A 633 -18.62 37.33 7.13
CA VAL A 633 -19.50 37.46 8.29
C VAL A 633 -18.79 36.97 9.54
N TYR A 634 -18.93 37.71 10.62
CA TYR A 634 -18.45 37.36 11.95
C TYR A 634 -19.63 37.05 12.86
N ASP A 635 -19.48 36.04 13.70
CA ASP A 635 -20.46 35.67 14.71
C ASP A 635 -20.23 36.42 16.04
N PRO A 636 -21.10 36.22 17.07
CA PRO A 636 -20.95 36.91 18.36
C PRO A 636 -19.66 36.58 19.12
N ASP A 637 -19.00 35.47 18.79
CA ASP A 637 -17.72 35.05 19.36
C ASP A 637 -16.51 35.57 18.54
N GLU A 638 -16.76 36.45 17.55
CA GLU A 638 -15.75 37.03 16.65
C GLU A 638 -15.06 35.98 15.74
N ARG A 639 -15.71 34.84 15.53
CA ARG A 639 -15.30 33.85 14.52
C ARG A 639 -15.82 34.29 13.16
N GLU A 640 -15.07 34.02 12.10
CA GLU A 640 -15.41 34.47 10.74
C GLU A 640 -15.84 33.31 9.85
N CYS A 641 -16.62 33.61 8.81
CA CYS A 641 -16.78 32.83 7.61
C CYS A 641 -16.72 33.78 6.39
N GLY A 642 -16.01 33.39 5.33
CA GLY A 642 -15.86 34.19 4.11
C GLY A 642 -14.96 33.51 3.08
N LYS A 643 -14.59 34.25 2.02
CA LYS A 643 -13.69 33.75 0.96
C LYS A 643 -12.32 33.34 1.50
N ASP A 644 -11.83 34.04 2.51
CA ASP A 644 -10.52 33.81 3.10
C ASP A 644 -10.56 32.67 4.16
N GLY A 645 -11.58 31.80 4.11
CA GLY A 645 -11.83 30.75 5.09
C GLY A 645 -12.55 31.24 6.35
N GLY A 646 -12.61 30.39 7.37
CA GLY A 646 -13.31 30.71 8.61
C GLY A 646 -13.68 29.52 9.47
N TYR A 647 -14.02 29.77 10.73
CA TYR A 647 -14.27 28.73 11.74
C TYR A 647 -15.57 28.90 12.53
N ILE A 648 -16.54 29.67 12.01
CA ILE A 648 -17.91 29.63 12.57
C ILE A 648 -18.46 28.21 12.35
N PRO A 649 -18.80 27.45 13.41
CA PRO A 649 -19.22 26.06 13.26
C PRO A 649 -20.33 25.84 12.23
N GLY A 650 -20.05 24.99 11.23
CA GLY A 650 -20.95 24.63 10.12
C GLY A 650 -21.22 25.75 9.12
N ALA A 651 -20.64 26.94 9.29
CA ALA A 651 -20.84 28.01 8.33
C ALA A 651 -20.11 27.71 7.02
N VAL A 652 -20.75 28.07 5.90
CA VAL A 652 -20.23 27.79 4.57
C VAL A 652 -20.22 29.05 3.72
N PHE A 653 -19.12 29.26 3.00
CA PHE A 653 -19.00 30.26 1.95
C PHE A 653 -19.18 29.58 0.59
N ALA A 654 -19.92 30.21 -0.31
CA ALA A 654 -20.17 29.69 -1.65
C ALA A 654 -20.25 30.81 -2.68
N ILE A 655 -19.98 30.46 -3.93
CA ILE A 655 -20.29 31.30 -5.09
C ILE A 655 -21.36 30.55 -5.88
N ASP A 656 -22.53 31.17 -6.05
CA ASP A 656 -23.61 30.56 -6.82
C ASP A 656 -23.36 30.66 -8.34
N ASN A 657 -24.21 29.99 -9.13
CA ASN A 657 -24.10 29.97 -10.60
C ASN A 657 -24.24 31.37 -11.26
N ASP A 658 -24.83 32.34 -10.56
CA ASP A 658 -24.94 33.72 -11.01
C ASP A 658 -23.71 34.57 -10.60
N GLY A 659 -22.76 33.95 -9.89
CA GLY A 659 -21.54 34.56 -9.37
C GLY A 659 -21.74 35.34 -8.06
N ASN A 660 -22.89 35.21 -7.40
CA ASN A 660 -23.14 35.90 -6.13
C ASN A 660 -22.36 35.17 -5.03
N GLN A 661 -21.75 35.96 -4.14
CA GLN A 661 -21.14 35.41 -2.94
C GLN A 661 -22.22 35.16 -1.90
N LYS A 662 -22.16 34.02 -1.23
CA LYS A 662 -23.13 33.63 -0.22
C LYS A 662 -22.45 32.99 0.97
N ILE A 663 -22.81 33.44 2.17
CA ILE A 663 -22.44 32.84 3.43
C ILE A 663 -23.71 32.32 4.09
N SER A 664 -23.70 31.08 4.55
CA SER A 664 -24.80 30.52 5.35
C SER A 664 -24.32 30.06 6.70
N LEU A 665 -25.14 30.37 7.71
CA LEU A 665 -24.89 30.16 9.13
C LEU A 665 -25.99 29.21 9.64
N PRO A 666 -25.72 27.90 9.72
CA PRO A 666 -26.76 26.88 9.94
C PRO A 666 -27.33 26.85 11.36
N ALA A 667 -26.61 27.42 12.35
CA ALA A 667 -27.07 27.53 13.72
C ALA A 667 -26.89 28.97 14.21
N LEU A 668 -28.01 29.66 14.43
CA LEU A 668 -27.98 31.01 15.00
C LEU A 668 -27.92 30.95 16.53
N GLU A 669 -27.08 31.83 17.09
CA GLU A 669 -27.04 32.11 18.52
C GLU A 669 -27.50 33.55 18.79
N PRO A 670 -28.09 33.84 19.96
CA PRO A 670 -28.41 35.22 20.33
C PRO A 670 -27.13 36.06 20.42
N GLY A 671 -27.12 37.22 19.76
CA GLY A 671 -25.96 38.09 19.76
C GLY A 671 -25.89 39.02 18.56
N THR A 672 -24.74 39.66 18.42
CA THR A 672 -24.47 40.57 17.30
C THR A 672 -23.54 39.88 16.32
N TYR A 673 -24.05 39.63 15.11
CA TYR A 673 -23.24 39.23 13.97
C TYR A 673 -22.76 40.49 13.24
N ARG A 674 -21.64 40.40 12.52
CA ARG A 674 -21.09 41.53 11.76
C ARG A 674 -20.81 41.12 10.32
N ILE A 675 -21.43 41.83 9.38
CA ILE A 675 -21.08 41.76 7.96
C ILE A 675 -19.89 42.68 7.74
N VAL A 676 -18.90 42.20 7.00
CA VAL A 676 -17.76 42.99 6.51
C VAL A 676 -17.69 42.87 5.00
N LEU A 677 -17.64 44.01 4.31
CA LEU A 677 -17.37 44.11 2.89
C LEU A 677 -15.99 44.70 2.68
N ARG A 678 -15.17 43.99 1.91
CA ARG A 678 -13.83 44.42 1.50
C ARG A 678 -13.85 44.78 0.02
N GLY A 679 -13.70 46.06 -0.32
CA GLY A 679 -13.66 46.54 -1.70
C GLY A 679 -12.44 45.98 -2.46
N ARG A 680 -12.63 45.65 -3.74
CA ARG A 680 -11.57 45.19 -4.64
C ARG A 680 -10.86 46.38 -5.33
N ASP A 681 -10.14 46.14 -6.42
CA ASP A 681 -9.33 47.11 -7.16
C ASP A 681 -10.12 48.33 -7.68
N GLU A 682 -11.41 48.15 -7.95
CA GLU A 682 -12.34 49.20 -8.35
C GLU A 682 -13.48 49.32 -7.33
N GLY A 683 -13.91 50.55 -7.05
CA GLY A 683 -15.10 50.79 -6.24
C GLY A 683 -16.40 50.69 -7.05
N GLY A 684 -17.53 50.54 -6.36
CA GLY A 684 -18.84 50.50 -7.01
C GLY A 684 -19.98 50.19 -6.05
N ASN A 685 -21.15 49.93 -6.62
CA ASN A 685 -22.35 49.61 -5.86
C ASN A 685 -22.32 48.16 -5.40
N CYS A 686 -22.70 47.94 -4.15
CA CYS A 686 -22.90 46.63 -3.55
C CYS A 686 -24.34 46.50 -3.09
N LEU A 687 -24.94 45.33 -3.32
CA LEU A 687 -26.23 44.96 -2.76
C LEU A 687 -26.01 43.74 -1.87
N VAL A 688 -26.21 43.95 -0.56
CA VAL A 688 -26.20 42.87 0.44
C VAL A 688 -27.63 42.45 0.74
N THR A 689 -27.91 41.16 0.66
CA THR A 689 -29.19 40.57 1.02
C THR A 689 -29.00 39.63 2.19
N VAL A 690 -29.76 39.83 3.26
CA VAL A 690 -29.81 38.90 4.40
C VAL A 690 -31.17 38.26 4.45
N LYS A 691 -31.20 36.94 4.55
CA LYS A 691 -32.41 36.15 4.73
C LYS A 691 -32.31 35.34 6.01
N GLY A 692 -33.37 35.37 6.81
CA GLY A 692 -33.55 34.49 7.96
C GLY A 692 -34.51 33.36 7.61
N HIS A 693 -34.19 32.15 8.01
CA HIS A 693 -34.88 30.93 7.59
C HIS A 693 -35.25 30.05 8.79
N GLN A 694 -36.28 29.22 8.62
CA GLN A 694 -36.64 28.13 9.51
C GLN A 694 -36.77 26.83 8.71
N GLY A 695 -36.17 25.75 9.19
CA GLY A 695 -36.20 24.47 8.49
C GLY A 695 -35.60 24.54 7.07
N GLU A 696 -36.05 23.64 6.19
CA GLU A 696 -35.45 23.45 4.87
C GLU A 696 -35.68 24.63 3.89
N ALA A 697 -36.76 25.41 4.03
CA ALA A 697 -37.11 26.40 3.02
C ALA A 697 -37.99 27.59 3.48
N ASP A 698 -38.39 27.67 4.75
CA ASP A 698 -39.28 28.74 5.19
C ASP A 698 -38.50 30.03 5.44
N ILE A 699 -38.54 30.94 4.47
CA ILE A 699 -38.00 32.29 4.63
C ILE A 699 -38.89 33.07 5.61
N LEU A 700 -38.35 33.36 6.78
CA LEU A 700 -39.01 34.17 7.80
C LEU A 700 -38.86 35.66 7.54
N MET A 701 -37.72 36.08 6.97
CA MET A 701 -37.47 37.47 6.61
C MET A 701 -36.45 37.61 5.48
N THR A 702 -36.53 38.75 4.79
CA THR A 702 -35.54 39.20 3.82
C THR A 702 -35.33 40.70 4.03
N GLU A 703 -34.07 41.12 4.13
CA GLU A 703 -33.68 42.52 4.16
C GLU A 703 -32.53 42.77 3.18
N GLU A 704 -32.57 43.93 2.52
CA GLU A 704 -31.57 44.37 1.55
C GLU A 704 -30.91 45.66 2.02
N ARG A 705 -29.60 45.79 1.74
CA ARG A 705 -28.80 46.98 2.03
C ARG A 705 -27.91 47.30 0.83
N ASP A 706 -28.10 48.51 0.31
CA ASP A 706 -27.24 49.08 -0.73
C ASP A 706 -26.10 49.85 -0.09
N ALA A 707 -24.91 49.78 -0.71
CA ALA A 707 -23.78 50.63 -0.36
C ALA A 707 -22.93 50.97 -1.59
N GLU A 708 -22.18 52.06 -1.53
CA GLU A 708 -21.12 52.36 -2.49
C GLU A 708 -19.78 52.15 -1.77
N ILE A 709 -18.99 51.19 -2.25
CA ILE A 709 -17.68 50.86 -1.68
C ILE A 709 -16.57 51.41 -2.58
N GLY A 710 -15.56 52.03 -1.98
CA GLY A 710 -14.34 52.44 -2.68
C GLY A 710 -13.36 51.29 -2.87
N ALA A 711 -12.35 51.49 -3.73
CA ALA A 711 -11.28 50.53 -3.91
C ALA A 711 -10.52 50.28 -2.60
N TYR A 712 -10.36 49.01 -2.22
CA TYR A 712 -9.74 48.57 -0.96
C TYR A 712 -10.33 49.22 0.31
N GLN A 713 -11.57 49.72 0.23
CA GLN A 713 -12.29 50.24 1.39
C GLN A 713 -12.95 49.10 2.16
N LEU A 714 -13.01 49.23 3.48
CA LEU A 714 -13.78 48.34 4.34
C LEU A 714 -15.09 49.03 4.77
N LEU A 715 -16.20 48.33 4.59
CA LEU A 715 -17.52 48.68 5.14
C LEU A 715 -17.99 47.55 6.05
N LYS A 716 -18.75 47.90 7.09
CA LYS A 716 -19.35 46.93 8.01
C LYS A 716 -20.80 47.24 8.32
N ALA A 717 -21.56 46.22 8.69
CA ALA A 717 -22.90 46.36 9.26
C ALA A 717 -23.11 45.33 10.37
N GLU A 718 -23.83 45.69 11.42
CA GLU A 718 -24.20 44.78 12.51
C GLU A 718 -25.59 44.18 12.26
N ILE A 719 -25.74 42.89 12.52
CA ILE A 719 -27.02 42.16 12.52
C ILE A 719 -27.27 41.70 13.96
N VAL A 720 -28.40 42.10 14.54
CA VAL A 720 -28.75 41.70 15.90
C VAL A 720 -29.75 40.56 15.87
N VAL A 721 -29.30 39.40 16.36
CA VAL A 721 -30.12 38.19 16.59
C VAL A 721 -30.55 38.18 18.05
N SER A 722 -31.84 38.14 18.29
CA SER A 722 -32.40 38.20 19.66
C SER A 722 -32.47 36.83 20.33
N ASP A 723 -32.86 36.79 21.62
CA ASP A 723 -32.94 35.55 22.42
C ASP A 723 -33.91 34.50 21.86
N ASP A 724 -34.89 34.91 21.05
CA ASP A 724 -35.81 34.01 20.33
C ASP A 724 -35.35 33.71 18.89
N LEU A 725 -34.09 34.04 18.59
CA LEU A 725 -33.41 33.86 17.30
C LEU A 725 -34.08 34.62 16.13
N THR A 726 -34.90 35.63 16.43
CA THR A 726 -35.38 36.54 15.41
C THR A 726 -34.32 37.60 15.09
N ILE A 727 -34.10 37.83 13.79
CA ILE A 727 -33.25 38.90 13.31
C ILE A 727 -34.05 40.20 13.36
N THR A 728 -33.58 41.16 14.15
CA THR A 728 -34.36 42.35 14.52
C THR A 728 -34.15 43.53 13.57
N SER A 729 -32.92 43.71 13.08
CA SER A 729 -32.55 44.72 12.08
C SER A 729 -31.12 44.50 11.59
N ILE A 730 -30.82 45.06 10.43
CA ILE A 730 -29.47 45.20 9.90
C ILE A 730 -29.09 46.67 9.96
N GLY A 731 -27.90 46.97 10.49
CA GLY A 731 -27.31 48.30 10.46
C GLY A 731 -27.08 48.83 9.04
N GLU A 732 -26.69 50.09 8.95
CA GLU A 732 -26.19 50.65 7.69
C GLU A 732 -24.78 50.12 7.41
N LEU A 733 -24.42 49.96 6.14
CA LEU A 733 -23.05 49.62 5.73
C LEU A 733 -22.18 50.87 5.81
N GLU A 734 -21.29 50.92 6.80
CA GLU A 734 -20.46 52.09 7.09
C GLU A 734 -18.99 51.73 7.36
N SER A 735 -18.09 52.68 7.14
CA SER A 735 -16.68 52.49 7.48
C SER A 735 -16.49 52.50 9.00
N SER A 736 -15.64 51.61 9.51
CA SER A 736 -15.18 51.68 10.90
C SER A 736 -14.57 53.05 11.21
N ALA A 737 -15.00 53.67 12.31
CA ALA A 737 -14.53 54.98 12.72
C ALA A 737 -14.40 55.09 14.24
N LYS A 738 -13.46 55.91 14.69
CA LYS A 738 -13.37 56.33 16.10
C LYS A 738 -14.58 57.17 16.50
N PRO A 739 -14.84 57.35 17.81
CA PRO A 739 -15.91 58.24 18.29
C PRO A 739 -15.81 59.70 17.80
N ASP A 740 -14.62 60.14 17.38
CA ASP A 740 -14.39 61.48 16.81
C ASP A 740 -14.66 61.59 15.30
N GLY A 741 -15.09 60.49 14.65
CA GLY A 741 -15.38 60.40 13.23
C GLY A 741 -14.18 60.07 12.33
N THR A 742 -13.00 59.80 12.91
CA THR A 742 -11.82 59.38 12.15
C THR A 742 -11.98 57.95 11.64
N ILE A 743 -11.94 57.76 10.33
CA ILE A 743 -12.02 56.42 9.71
C ILE A 743 -10.79 55.57 10.06
N LEU A 744 -11.03 54.33 10.45
CA LEU A 744 -10.03 53.32 10.75
C LEU A 744 -9.70 52.50 9.50
N THR A 745 -8.88 53.05 8.59
CA THR A 745 -8.53 52.38 7.31
C THR A 745 -7.63 51.14 7.45
N LYS A 746 -7.34 50.72 8.68
CA LYS A 746 -6.46 49.59 9.04
C LYS A 746 -7.12 48.61 10.01
N ASP A 747 -8.39 48.86 10.33
CA ASP A 747 -9.25 47.90 11.00
C ASP A 747 -9.73 46.93 9.91
N ILE A 748 -8.97 45.85 9.72
CA ILE A 748 -9.17 44.85 8.67
C ILE A 748 -10.31 43.90 9.04
N THR A 749 -10.54 43.68 10.33
CA THR A 749 -11.60 42.80 10.85
C THR A 749 -12.96 43.48 11.01
N GLY A 750 -12.99 44.82 10.95
CA GLY A 750 -14.19 45.62 11.15
C GLY A 750 -14.66 45.67 12.62
N ASP A 751 -13.85 45.23 13.58
CA ASP A 751 -14.22 45.19 15.01
C ASP A 751 -14.21 46.58 15.67
N GLY A 752 -13.77 47.61 14.94
CA GLY A 752 -13.65 48.98 15.42
C GLY A 752 -12.32 49.27 16.13
N ARG A 753 -11.34 48.38 16.04
CA ARG A 753 -10.02 48.48 16.68
C ARG A 753 -8.93 48.18 15.64
N ILE A 754 -7.71 48.58 15.97
CA ILE A 754 -6.51 48.16 15.23
C ILE A 754 -5.65 47.41 16.23
N ASN A 755 -5.58 46.08 16.11
CA ASN A 755 -5.03 45.19 17.12
C ASN A 755 -4.30 43.98 16.50
N SER A 756 -4.06 42.95 17.33
CA SER A 756 -3.41 41.72 16.90
C SER A 756 -4.21 40.94 15.86
N ASP A 757 -5.53 41.02 15.86
CA ASP A 757 -6.39 40.23 14.98
C ASP A 757 -6.33 40.75 13.54
N ASP A 758 -6.22 42.07 13.34
CA ASP A 758 -5.89 42.64 12.02
C ASP A 758 -4.52 42.19 11.53
N THR A 759 -3.56 42.08 12.46
CA THR A 759 -2.19 41.66 12.15
C THR A 759 -2.15 40.19 11.74
N LYS A 760 -2.96 39.33 12.39
CA LYS A 760 -3.12 37.92 12.02
C LYS A 760 -3.68 37.76 10.62
N LYS A 761 -4.64 38.59 10.21
CA LYS A 761 -5.20 38.57 8.84
C LYS A 761 -4.14 38.76 7.77
N VAL A 762 -3.27 39.76 7.93
CA VAL A 762 -2.16 39.98 6.99
C VAL A 762 -1.08 38.90 7.11
N ALA A 763 -0.86 38.37 8.32
CA ALA A 763 0.10 37.28 8.53
C ALA A 763 -0.33 35.98 7.83
N LEU A 764 -1.61 35.62 7.87
CA LEU A 764 -2.16 34.47 7.15
C LEU A 764 -1.97 34.64 5.63
N ALA A 765 -2.23 35.84 5.11
CA ALA A 765 -1.98 36.13 3.70
C ALA A 765 -0.48 36.11 3.34
N TRP A 766 0.41 36.47 4.28
CA TRP A 766 1.85 36.39 4.10
C TRP A 766 2.39 34.96 4.13
N GLN A 767 1.80 34.02 4.88
CA GLN A 767 2.27 32.63 4.92
C GLN A 767 2.31 31.94 3.55
N LYS A 768 1.65 32.52 2.53
CA LYS A 768 1.67 32.08 1.13
C LYS A 768 2.74 32.76 0.26
N ASP A 769 3.53 33.69 0.80
CA ASP A 769 4.57 34.49 0.13
C ASP A 769 4.15 35.12 -1.22
N ALA A 770 2.84 35.37 -1.40
CA ALA A 770 2.25 35.70 -2.68
C ALA A 770 2.64 37.11 -3.18
N CYS A 771 2.95 37.21 -4.47
CA CYS A 771 3.27 38.42 -5.21
C CYS A 771 2.35 38.62 -6.41
N GLU A 772 2.34 39.82 -6.97
CA GLU A 772 1.56 40.15 -8.17
C GLU A 772 1.82 39.15 -9.31
N GLY A 773 0.80 38.39 -9.67
CA GLY A 773 0.85 37.31 -10.67
C GLY A 773 0.63 35.90 -10.09
N ASP A 774 0.76 35.73 -8.78
CA ASP A 774 0.44 34.48 -8.09
C ASP A 774 -1.07 34.39 -7.82
N SER A 775 -1.63 33.17 -7.81
CA SER A 775 -3.06 32.91 -7.59
C SER A 775 -3.55 33.40 -6.22
N ASP A 776 -2.68 33.38 -5.22
CA ASP A 776 -3.00 33.71 -3.83
C ASP A 776 -2.69 35.17 -3.46
N TYR A 777 -2.31 36.00 -4.43
CA TYR A 777 -2.03 37.41 -4.19
C TYR A 777 -3.31 38.25 -4.14
N ASP A 778 -3.61 38.82 -2.96
CA ASP A 778 -4.69 39.79 -2.76
C ASP A 778 -4.11 41.20 -2.49
N PRO A 779 -4.28 42.17 -3.43
CA PRO A 779 -3.75 43.53 -3.28
C PRO A 779 -4.27 44.28 -2.05
N PHE A 780 -5.38 43.84 -1.45
CA PHE A 780 -5.88 44.44 -0.21
C PHE A 780 -4.90 44.26 0.96
N TYR A 781 -4.16 43.15 0.99
CA TYR A 781 -3.19 42.86 2.04
C TYR A 781 -1.78 43.42 1.74
N ASP A 782 -1.51 43.89 0.53
CA ASP A 782 -0.29 44.65 0.17
C ASP A 782 -0.40 46.10 0.67
N LEU A 783 -0.33 46.25 1.98
CA LEU A 783 -0.43 47.54 2.67
C LEU A 783 0.71 48.50 2.31
N ASP A 784 1.82 47.99 1.78
CA ASP A 784 2.99 48.74 1.33
C ASP A 784 3.17 48.98 -0.15
N GLN A 785 2.26 48.41 -0.95
CA GLN A 785 2.20 48.57 -2.40
C GLN A 785 3.53 48.17 -3.03
N SER A 786 4.20 47.16 -2.47
CA SER A 786 5.44 46.62 -3.03
C SER A 786 5.19 45.62 -4.14
N GLY A 787 3.95 45.19 -4.34
CA GLY A 787 3.54 44.12 -5.25
C GLY A 787 3.68 42.73 -4.64
N CYS A 788 3.89 42.61 -3.32
CA CYS A 788 3.99 41.35 -2.60
C CYS A 788 3.53 41.52 -1.16
N ILE A 789 2.89 40.50 -0.59
CA ILE A 789 2.49 40.49 0.83
C ILE A 789 3.68 39.99 1.65
N LYS A 790 4.23 40.84 2.54
CA LYS A 790 5.45 40.58 3.30
C LYS A 790 5.32 40.97 4.77
N TYR A 791 6.34 40.61 5.56
CA TYR A 791 6.51 41.12 6.93
C TYR A 791 6.47 42.66 7.04
N ALA A 792 6.78 43.39 5.97
CA ALA A 792 6.68 44.84 5.92
C ALA A 792 5.22 45.35 6.07
N ASP A 793 4.25 44.61 5.52
CA ASP A 793 2.82 44.89 5.62
C ASP A 793 2.31 44.67 7.05
N ILE A 794 2.68 43.54 7.64
CA ILE A 794 2.43 43.22 9.06
C ILE A 794 3.00 44.31 9.97
N SER A 795 4.24 44.74 9.67
CA SER A 795 4.91 45.81 10.42
C SER A 795 4.17 47.17 10.33
N LYS A 796 3.39 47.42 9.27
CA LYS A 796 2.57 48.65 9.16
C LYS A 796 1.35 48.63 10.06
N LEU A 797 0.79 47.46 10.35
CA LEU A 797 -0.29 47.29 11.32
C LEU A 797 0.24 47.37 12.74
N LEU A 798 1.32 46.66 13.04
CA LEU A 798 1.98 46.72 14.35
C LEU A 798 2.33 48.15 14.74
N LYS A 799 2.87 48.96 13.83
CA LYS A 799 3.13 50.39 14.09
C LYS A 799 1.86 51.19 14.38
N ALA A 800 0.77 50.92 13.65
CA ALA A 800 -0.51 51.61 13.87
C ALA A 800 -1.17 51.22 15.20
N TRP A 801 -0.96 49.98 15.64
CA TRP A 801 -1.41 49.48 16.94
C TRP A 801 -0.61 50.09 18.11
N TYR A 802 0.73 50.11 18.02
CA TYR A 802 1.60 50.57 19.11
C TYR A 802 1.78 52.10 19.19
N ASP A 803 1.61 52.84 18.09
CA ASP A 803 1.72 54.31 18.05
C ASP A 803 0.43 54.93 17.49
N PRO A 804 -0.68 54.86 18.24
CA PRO A 804 -1.94 55.44 17.79
C PRO A 804 -1.77 56.96 17.65
N PRO A 805 -2.31 57.58 16.57
CA PRO A 805 -2.17 59.02 16.36
C PRO A 805 -2.68 59.79 17.58
N PRO A 806 -2.02 60.89 17.98
CA PRO A 806 -2.38 61.64 19.17
C PRO A 806 -3.82 62.15 19.07
N GLU A 807 -4.61 61.96 20.13
CA GLU A 807 -5.98 62.47 20.20
C GLU A 807 -6.01 63.98 19.90
N PRO A 808 -7.00 64.48 19.12
CA PRO A 808 -7.14 65.91 18.90
C PRO A 808 -7.42 66.61 20.22
N GLU A 809 -6.60 67.60 20.57
CA GLU A 809 -6.73 68.37 21.82
C GLU A 809 -8.16 68.89 21.98
N ALA A 810 -8.83 68.42 23.03
CA ALA A 810 -10.12 68.93 23.45
C ALA A 810 -10.03 70.45 23.62
N SER A 811 -10.76 71.18 22.77
CA SER A 811 -10.95 72.62 22.85
C SER A 811 -11.31 73.02 24.29
N SER A 812 -10.38 73.68 24.96
CA SER A 812 -10.48 74.13 26.34
C SER A 812 -11.67 75.07 26.57
N ALA A 813 -12.62 74.64 27.40
CA ALA A 813 -13.46 75.56 28.18
C ALA A 813 -12.89 75.63 29.61
N PRO A 814 -12.84 76.82 30.24
CA PRO A 814 -12.07 77.04 31.46
C PRO A 814 -12.92 76.75 32.70
N GLU A 815 -12.31 76.21 33.76
CA GLU A 815 -12.26 76.88 35.08
C GLU A 815 -11.51 76.10 36.17
N GLU A 816 -10.80 76.90 36.97
CA GLU A 816 -10.51 76.77 38.41
C GLU A 816 -9.63 75.62 38.96
N GLY A 817 -8.38 76.01 39.29
CA GLY A 817 -8.09 76.30 40.69
C GLY A 817 -7.36 75.24 41.53
N THR A 818 -6.13 75.64 41.91
CA THR A 818 -5.44 75.38 43.20
C THR A 818 -4.42 74.24 43.33
N ALA A 819 -3.16 74.71 43.43
CA ALA A 819 -2.21 74.49 44.54
C ALA A 819 -1.30 73.24 44.55
N GLU A 820 -0.08 73.53 44.08
CA GLU A 820 1.20 73.42 44.79
C GLU A 820 1.83 72.07 45.21
N SER A 821 3.14 72.09 44.95
CA SER A 821 4.25 71.43 45.65
C SER A 821 4.65 70.05 45.11
N SER A 822 5.93 69.71 44.97
CA SER A 822 7.19 70.46 44.92
C SER A 822 8.27 69.40 44.74
N ALA A 823 9.31 69.73 43.97
CA ALA A 823 10.70 69.27 44.16
C ALA A 823 10.97 67.76 44.03
N SER A 824 12.09 67.28 43.51
CA SER A 824 13.31 67.88 42.95
C SER A 824 14.20 66.70 42.59
N SER A 825 15.06 66.87 41.59
CA SER A 825 16.46 66.42 41.55
C SER A 825 16.74 64.91 41.67
N ALA A 826 17.78 64.35 41.06
CA ALA A 826 18.73 64.74 40.03
C ALA A 826 19.64 63.52 39.90
N SER A 827 20.29 63.44 38.75
CA SER A 827 21.65 62.92 38.56
C SER A 827 21.92 61.45 38.88
N GLY A 828 22.52 60.79 37.89
CA GLY A 828 23.81 60.18 38.18
C GLY A 828 24.13 58.92 37.39
N SER A 829 24.90 59.14 36.32
CA SER A 829 26.13 58.42 35.99
C SER A 829 26.06 56.93 35.60
N ASP A 830 26.39 56.75 34.31
CA ASP A 830 27.62 56.11 33.83
C ASP A 830 27.69 54.58 33.59
N GLU A 831 28.18 54.35 32.36
CA GLU A 831 29.15 53.35 31.91
C GLU A 831 28.71 51.89 31.66
N ALA A 832 28.43 51.64 30.38
CA ALA A 832 29.25 50.83 29.47
C ALA A 832 29.92 49.55 30.01
N ALA A 833 29.49 48.40 29.49
CA ALA A 833 30.28 47.52 28.61
C ALA A 833 29.50 46.20 28.42
N GLY A 834 29.48 45.69 27.19
CA GLY A 834 28.53 44.66 26.79
C GLY A 834 29.03 43.23 26.87
N SER A 835 28.28 42.36 26.20
CA SER A 835 28.75 41.09 25.66
C SER A 835 27.71 40.60 24.66
N GLU A 836 28.20 40.24 23.48
CA GLU A 836 27.54 39.33 22.54
C GLU A 836 27.14 38.03 23.24
N ALA A 837 25.98 37.47 22.87
CA ALA A 837 25.83 36.10 22.34
C ALA A 837 24.35 35.69 22.42
N SER A 838 23.80 35.33 21.25
CA SER A 838 22.83 34.27 20.98
C SER A 838 22.06 33.67 22.15
N GLU A 839 20.73 33.79 22.11
CA GLU A 839 19.82 32.72 21.65
C GLU A 839 18.53 33.38 21.13
#